data_AF-K7G0E4-F1
#
_entry.id   AF-K7G0E4-F1
#
_cell.length_a   1.000
_cell.length_b   1.000
_cell.length_c   1.000
_cell.angle_alpha   90.00
_cell.angle_beta   90.00
_cell.angle_gamma   90.00
#
_symmetry.space_group_name_H-M   'P 1'
#
loop_
_entity.id
_entity.type
_entity.pdbx_description
1 polymer ?
#
loop_
_entity_poly.entity_id
_entity_poly.type
_entity_poly.pdbx_seq_one_letter_code
_entity_poly.pdbx_strand_id
1 'polypeptide(L)'
;MSGMPEALTRLRGTSLRSLGGTLDPSMVSLPIDLEKEEMRILKVCFYSNSFNMGKNFKLVKCSVLTEIREVINSILLSGRIGPDIQLAECYGLRLKHVKSDEIHWLHPELTVGEVQDKYECLHVEAEWRYDLQIRYLPEDYMESCREDRTTLLYFYQQLRSEYMQHYASKVSEGMALQLGCLELRRFYKDMPHNALDKKSNFDLLEKEVGLDLFFPKQMQENLKPKQFRKMIQQTFQQYALLREEDCIIKFLNTLASFANIDQESYRCELIQGWNITVDLVIGPKGIRQMTSKEAKPTCLAEFKQLKSIKCSSVEEGKAVLQLTLTGTPQSLAIKTSSLAEAENMADLIDGYCRMQGDKETSLIVRPKKENEKRVSLPQIPTQHIDERRPMLSESISVDSDIYAEIPDEASRPKSGAQQYGISREDVTLGRILGEGFFGEVYEGIYTNQKGERTSVAVKTCKKDCTPENKEKFMSEAVLMKKLDHPHIVKLIGITEEEPTWIVMELYPYGELGQYLEQNKNSLKVPTLILYALQIGKALAYLEAISCVHRDIAVRNILVASSDCVKLGDFGLSRYIEDDEYYKASVTRLPIKWMSPESINFRRFTSASDVWMFAVCMWEILSYGKQPFFWLENKDVIGVLEKGDRLPKPDLCPPILYTLMTRCWDYDPNDRPKFKELVCSLSDIYLTEKAIAKEQERNNRHRPPKIMEPMSFQEPPPKPSRPKYKPPPQTNLLAPKLQFQVPEGLCASSPTLTSPIEYQSPVNSLHTPPLNRHNVFKRHSMREEDFLRPASREEAQKLWEMERAKMRQMLEKQQKQMVEDYQWLRQEEKSLDPMVYLNNNSPPLLPEKETDYTEFTGPPQKPPRLGAQPIQPTPTANLDRTDDTVYGNVMELVKAVLQLKNEISQLPPEGYIIVVKNVGLSLRKLIGSVDEILPVLPAASRTEIEGTQKLLNKDLGELINKMRMAQQNAVTSLSEECKRQMLTASHTLAVDAKNLLDAVDQAKIQANLVKLSLE
;
A
#
# COMPACT_ATOMS: atom_id res chain seq x y z
N MET A 1 89.21 -16.37 -16.60
CA MET A 1 88.54 -17.27 -17.57
C MET A 1 87.04 -17.06 -17.40
N SER A 2 86.20 -16.89 -18.42
CA SER A 2 86.36 -16.49 -19.84
C SER A 2 84.94 -16.16 -20.30
N GLY A 3 84.67 -15.16 -21.12
CA GLY A 3 85.15 -15.08 -22.50
C GLY A 3 84.12 -15.74 -23.42
N MET A 4 83.42 -14.91 -24.22
CA MET A 4 82.52 -15.27 -25.33
C MET A 4 83.30 -16.07 -26.44
N PRO A 5 82.70 -16.61 -27.53
CA PRO A 5 81.38 -16.32 -28.15
C PRO A 5 80.68 -17.51 -28.90
N GLU A 6 79.77 -17.16 -29.85
CA GLU A 6 79.37 -17.92 -31.07
C GLU A 6 78.46 -19.17 -30.93
N ALA A 7 77.67 -19.64 -31.94
CA ALA A 7 77.67 -19.48 -33.42
C ALA A 7 76.21 -19.66 -34.01
N LEU A 8 75.81 -19.77 -35.32
CA LEU A 8 76.46 -19.73 -36.66
C LEU A 8 75.46 -19.54 -37.87
N THR A 9 75.12 -18.30 -38.31
CA THR A 9 74.62 -17.93 -39.70
C THR A 9 73.20 -18.38 -40.20
N ARG A 10 72.58 -17.91 -41.33
CA ARG A 10 73.05 -17.34 -42.63
C ARG A 10 72.17 -16.24 -43.30
N LEU A 11 72.83 -15.15 -43.77
CA LEU A 11 72.79 -14.40 -45.07
C LEU A 11 71.54 -14.47 -46.01
N ARG A 12 71.03 -13.42 -46.69
CA ARG A 12 71.47 -12.04 -47.16
C ARG A 12 70.28 -11.03 -47.10
N GLY A 13 70.31 -9.71 -47.45
CA GLY A 13 71.38 -8.75 -47.81
C GLY A 13 71.04 -7.76 -48.99
N THR A 14 71.53 -6.50 -48.96
CA THR A 14 71.40 -5.35 -49.94
C THR A 14 70.01 -4.65 -50.04
N SER A 15 69.84 -3.31 -50.24
CA SER A 15 70.78 -2.16 -50.45
C SER A 15 70.20 -0.73 -50.15
N LEU A 16 71.07 0.21 -49.71
CA LEU A 16 71.15 1.70 -49.92
C LEU A 16 70.03 2.76 -49.60
N ARG A 17 70.42 3.75 -48.74
CA ARG A 17 70.35 5.26 -48.85
C ARG A 17 69.10 6.16 -48.52
N SER A 18 69.21 6.86 -47.36
CA SER A 18 69.45 8.34 -47.16
C SER A 18 68.37 9.45 -47.17
N LEU A 19 68.51 10.40 -46.20
CA LEU A 19 68.08 11.84 -46.12
C LEU A 19 66.56 12.15 -45.94
N GLY A 20 66.11 13.23 -45.26
CA GLY A 20 66.79 14.19 -44.35
C GLY A 20 66.01 15.51 -44.06
N GLY A 21 66.07 16.06 -42.82
CA GLY A 21 65.56 17.40 -42.40
C GLY A 21 64.05 17.51 -42.04
N THR A 22 63.53 18.55 -41.34
CA THR A 22 64.13 19.63 -40.50
C THR A 22 63.06 20.41 -39.68
N LEU A 23 63.42 20.84 -38.45
CA LEU A 23 63.00 22.05 -37.69
C LEU A 23 61.56 22.27 -37.10
N ASP A 24 61.55 22.53 -35.79
CA ASP A 24 60.81 23.54 -35.00
C ASP A 24 59.30 23.41 -34.63
N PRO A 25 58.81 24.13 -33.58
CA PRO A 25 57.89 23.54 -32.59
C PRO A 25 56.55 24.28 -32.36
N SER A 26 55.64 23.62 -31.62
CA SER A 26 54.43 24.26 -31.06
C SER A 26 54.02 23.65 -29.71
N MET A 27 53.49 24.47 -28.81
CA MET A 27 52.98 24.04 -27.49
C MET A 27 51.59 23.37 -27.59
N VAL A 28 51.41 22.26 -26.87
CA VAL A 28 50.17 21.98 -26.13
C VAL A 28 50.57 21.37 -24.79
N SER A 29 50.04 21.90 -23.69
CA SER A 29 50.24 21.35 -22.34
C SER A 29 49.33 20.14 -22.12
N LEU A 30 49.91 18.98 -21.79
CA LEU A 30 49.16 17.88 -21.18
C LEU A 30 48.78 18.29 -19.74
N PRO A 31 47.49 18.29 -19.36
CA PRO A 31 47.10 18.40 -17.96
C PRO A 31 47.55 17.14 -17.20
N ILE A 32 47.88 17.35 -15.93
CA ILE A 32 48.34 16.36 -14.96
C ILE A 32 47.32 15.22 -14.81
N ASP A 33 47.80 13.99 -14.58
CA ASP A 33 46.95 12.85 -14.20
C ASP A 33 46.07 13.22 -13.00
N LEU A 34 44.75 13.19 -13.18
CA LEU A 34 43.80 13.37 -12.08
C LEU A 34 43.98 12.23 -11.07
N GLU A 35 44.23 12.58 -9.81
CA GLU A 35 44.33 11.61 -8.73
C GLU A 35 43.02 10.82 -8.64
N LYS A 36 43.13 9.49 -8.52
CA LYS A 36 41.99 8.58 -8.54
C LYS A 36 41.29 8.65 -7.17
N GLU A 37 40.31 9.54 -7.06
CA GLU A 37 39.65 9.91 -5.80
C GLU A 37 39.25 8.70 -4.95
N GLU A 38 39.59 8.75 -3.67
CA GLU A 38 39.40 7.63 -2.77
C GLU A 38 37.95 7.58 -2.27
N MET A 39 37.20 6.63 -2.83
CA MET A 39 35.80 6.37 -2.50
C MET A 39 35.67 5.55 -1.20
N ARG A 40 34.63 5.87 -0.43
CA ARG A 40 34.24 5.24 0.85
C ARG A 40 32.77 4.85 0.82
N ILE A 41 32.38 3.96 1.74
CA ILE A 41 30.99 3.49 1.93
C ILE A 41 30.67 3.48 3.43
N LEU A 42 29.99 4.50 3.93
CA LEU A 42 29.67 4.65 5.37
C LEU A 42 28.35 3.98 5.72
N LYS A 43 28.33 3.12 6.75
CA LYS A 43 27.11 2.48 7.26
C LYS A 43 26.43 3.34 8.34
N VAL A 44 25.56 4.25 7.92
CA VAL A 44 24.81 5.13 8.82
C VAL A 44 23.50 4.48 9.26
N CYS A 45 23.36 4.26 10.57
CA CYS A 45 22.17 3.72 11.19
C CYS A 45 21.16 4.84 11.55
N PHE A 46 19.87 4.52 11.50
CA PHE A 46 18.79 5.48 11.78
C PHE A 46 17.56 4.80 12.42
N TYR A 47 16.66 5.61 12.98
CA TYR A 47 15.41 5.14 13.57
C TYR A 47 14.30 4.99 12.51
N SER A 48 13.47 3.95 12.63
CA SER A 48 12.28 3.76 11.78
C SER A 48 11.18 3.00 12.52
N ASN A 49 9.96 3.02 11.98
CA ASN A 49 8.75 2.34 12.48
C ASN A 49 8.81 0.79 12.44
N SER A 50 9.96 0.21 12.07
CA SER A 50 10.23 -1.22 12.09
C SER A 50 10.11 -1.84 13.50
N PHE A 51 9.99 -3.16 13.56
CA PHE A 51 10.16 -3.94 14.81
C PHE A 51 11.61 -3.87 15.34
N ASN A 52 12.58 -3.65 14.45
CA ASN A 52 14.01 -3.60 14.73
C ASN A 52 14.49 -2.19 15.14
N MET A 53 14.15 -1.78 16.37
CA MET A 53 14.59 -0.50 16.96
C MET A 53 16.12 -0.34 16.84
N GLY A 54 16.56 0.72 16.13
CA GLY A 54 17.98 1.05 15.97
C GLY A 54 18.81 0.09 15.10
N LYS A 55 18.21 -0.81 14.30
CA LYS A 55 18.98 -1.63 13.34
C LYS A 55 18.80 -1.23 11.87
N ASN A 56 17.93 -0.28 11.54
CA ASN A 56 17.82 0.24 10.17
C ASN A 56 19.08 1.03 9.84
N PHE A 57 19.57 0.92 8.60
CA PHE A 57 20.77 1.62 8.15
C PHE A 57 20.73 1.89 6.66
N LYS A 58 21.54 2.86 6.22
CA LYS A 58 21.88 3.11 4.82
C LYS A 58 23.39 3.12 4.67
N LEU A 59 23.87 2.56 3.58
CA LEU A 59 25.24 2.68 3.11
C LEU A 59 25.31 3.96 2.25
N VAL A 60 26.15 4.92 2.64
CA VAL A 60 26.36 6.16 1.89
C VAL A 60 27.72 6.10 1.21
N LYS A 61 27.74 6.16 -0.12
CA LYS A 61 28.94 6.32 -0.92
C LYS A 61 29.32 7.79 -1.00
N CYS A 62 30.58 8.06 -0.69
CA CYS A 62 31.16 9.39 -0.60
C CYS A 62 32.64 9.33 -0.97
N SER A 63 33.24 10.47 -1.33
CA SER A 63 34.70 10.58 -1.38
C SER A 63 35.24 10.86 0.04
N VAL A 64 36.55 10.74 0.23
CA VAL A 64 37.20 11.23 1.47
C VAL A 64 37.05 12.75 1.68
N LEU A 65 36.66 13.51 0.66
CA LEU A 65 36.49 14.97 0.73
C LEU A 65 35.05 15.41 1.09
N THR A 66 34.06 14.51 0.95
CA THR A 66 32.65 14.78 1.30
C THR A 66 32.50 15.28 2.75
N GLU A 67 31.68 16.32 2.96
CA GLU A 67 31.36 16.83 4.30
C GLU A 67 30.33 15.95 5.02
N ILE A 68 30.41 15.88 6.35
CA ILE A 68 29.40 15.20 7.19
C ILE A 68 28.00 15.82 6.98
N ARG A 69 27.91 17.13 6.69
CA ARG A 69 26.68 17.80 6.26
C ARG A 69 26.03 17.14 5.03
N GLU A 70 26.84 16.75 4.05
CA GLU A 70 26.38 16.12 2.80
C GLU A 70 25.94 14.67 3.04
N VAL A 71 26.64 13.94 3.91
CA VAL A 71 26.24 12.59 4.36
C VAL A 71 24.88 12.62 5.06
N ILE A 72 24.64 13.59 5.96
CA ILE A 72 23.35 13.80 6.63
C ILE A 72 22.26 14.10 5.58
N ASN A 73 22.50 15.10 4.73
CA ASN A 73 21.53 15.54 3.71
C ASN A 73 21.17 14.42 2.72
N SER A 74 22.14 13.61 2.28
CA SER A 74 21.93 12.45 1.40
C SER A 74 20.96 11.42 2.00
N ILE A 75 21.00 11.23 3.31
CA ILE A 75 20.07 10.31 4.00
C ILE A 75 18.68 10.95 4.11
N LEU A 76 18.59 12.21 4.59
CA LEU A 76 17.33 12.95 4.75
C LEU A 76 16.56 13.06 3.43
N LEU A 77 17.22 13.50 2.35
CA LEU A 77 16.64 13.68 1.02
C LEU A 77 16.22 12.36 0.36
N SER A 78 16.70 11.21 0.85
CA SER A 78 16.37 9.90 0.25
C SER A 78 15.03 9.31 0.69
N GLY A 79 14.21 10.02 1.47
CA GLY A 79 12.86 9.62 1.87
C GLY A 79 12.76 8.41 2.80
N ARG A 80 13.88 7.73 3.11
CA ARG A 80 13.94 6.53 3.96
C ARG A 80 13.59 6.80 5.44
N ILE A 81 13.66 8.07 5.86
CA ILE A 81 13.22 8.57 7.17
C ILE A 81 11.75 9.01 7.12
N GLY A 82 11.41 9.82 6.11
CA GLY A 82 10.04 10.24 5.77
C GLY A 82 10.06 11.39 4.76
N PRO A 83 8.88 11.81 4.26
CA PRO A 83 8.75 12.96 3.36
C PRO A 83 8.78 14.28 4.13
N ASP A 84 8.83 15.40 3.39
CA ASP A 84 8.50 16.75 3.86
C ASP A 84 9.26 17.24 5.11
N ILE A 85 10.51 16.80 5.28
CA ILE A 85 11.41 17.25 6.35
C ILE A 85 11.72 18.75 6.14
N GLN A 86 11.43 19.55 7.17
CA GLN A 86 11.66 20.99 7.18
C GLN A 86 12.80 21.36 8.15
N LEU A 87 12.93 20.62 9.26
CA LEU A 87 13.89 20.88 10.33
C LEU A 87 15.19 20.08 10.14
N ALA A 88 15.82 20.19 8.97
CA ALA A 88 16.99 19.39 8.60
C ALA A 88 18.22 19.69 9.49
N GLU A 89 18.36 20.95 9.92
CA GLU A 89 19.41 21.45 10.81
C GLU A 89 19.33 20.93 12.25
N CYS A 90 18.23 20.27 12.65
CA CYS A 90 18.12 19.57 13.95
C CYS A 90 18.94 18.26 14.00
N TYR A 91 19.31 17.71 12.85
CA TYR A 91 19.98 16.41 12.74
C TYR A 91 21.51 16.55 12.82
N GLY A 92 22.14 15.61 13.51
CA GLY A 92 23.59 15.43 13.60
C GLY A 92 23.99 13.97 13.44
N LEU A 93 25.25 13.72 13.11
CA LEU A 93 25.80 12.38 12.93
C LEU A 93 26.71 12.02 14.12
N ARG A 94 26.43 10.90 14.79
CA ARG A 94 27.17 10.44 15.95
C ARG A 94 27.95 9.18 15.61
N LEU A 95 29.27 9.23 15.73
CA LEU A 95 30.14 8.07 15.73
C LEU A 95 30.16 7.46 17.15
N LYS A 96 29.94 6.15 17.25
CA LYS A 96 30.03 5.40 18.51
C LYS A 96 30.93 4.18 18.36
N HIS A 97 31.82 3.96 19.32
CA HIS A 97 32.52 2.69 19.48
C HIS A 97 31.55 1.65 20.08
N VAL A 98 31.41 0.48 19.46
CA VAL A 98 30.46 -0.56 19.88
C VAL A 98 30.93 -1.32 21.14
N LYS A 99 32.23 -1.29 21.46
CA LYS A 99 32.81 -2.03 22.60
C LYS A 99 33.08 -1.18 23.85
N SER A 100 32.83 0.13 23.80
CA SER A 100 33.00 1.05 24.94
C SER A 100 31.85 2.07 25.00
N ASP A 101 31.89 2.97 25.98
CA ASP A 101 30.99 4.11 26.08
C ASP A 101 31.47 5.35 25.28
N GLU A 102 32.50 5.18 24.43
CA GLU A 102 33.08 6.26 23.64
C GLU A 102 32.16 6.69 22.48
N ILE A 103 31.90 8.00 22.43
CA ILE A 103 31.09 8.65 21.40
C ILE A 103 31.75 9.95 20.93
N HIS A 104 31.69 10.20 19.63
CA HIS A 104 32.14 11.43 18.99
C HIS A 104 31.00 11.96 18.10
N TRP A 105 30.53 13.16 18.37
CA TRP A 105 29.60 13.86 17.49
C TRP A 105 30.39 14.51 16.36
N LEU A 106 30.04 14.14 15.13
CA LEU A 106 30.75 14.56 13.93
C LEU A 106 30.19 15.90 13.48
N HIS A 107 30.97 16.96 13.73
CA HIS A 107 30.63 18.32 13.34
C HIS A 107 30.37 18.41 11.82
N PRO A 108 29.33 19.13 11.34
CA PRO A 108 28.92 19.06 9.93
C PRO A 108 30.01 19.46 8.92
N GLU A 109 30.93 20.37 9.31
CA GLU A 109 32.03 20.85 8.48
C GLU A 109 33.31 19.97 8.61
N LEU A 110 33.19 18.72 9.07
CA LEU A 110 34.28 17.73 8.95
C LEU A 110 34.14 16.97 7.64
N THR A 111 35.27 16.61 7.04
CA THR A 111 35.31 15.68 5.91
C THR A 111 35.34 14.23 6.38
N VAL A 112 34.86 13.29 5.55
CA VAL A 112 34.92 11.84 5.85
C VAL A 112 36.38 11.38 6.07
N GLY A 113 37.33 11.91 5.32
CA GLY A 113 38.77 11.66 5.51
C GLY A 113 39.29 12.15 6.87
N GLU A 114 38.92 13.36 7.31
CA GLU A 114 39.27 13.84 8.66
C GLU A 114 38.68 12.98 9.77
N VAL A 115 37.47 12.44 9.59
CA VAL A 115 36.85 11.51 10.56
C VAL A 115 37.60 10.19 10.61
N GLN A 116 38.02 9.65 9.46
CA GLN A 116 38.82 8.43 9.39
C GLN A 116 40.21 8.61 10.04
N ASP A 117 40.94 9.67 9.66
CA ASP A 117 42.28 9.99 10.15
C ASP A 117 42.33 10.30 11.65
N LYS A 118 41.22 10.77 12.24
CA LYS A 118 41.15 11.23 13.64
C LYS A 118 40.53 10.24 14.61
N TYR A 119 39.50 9.50 14.18
CA TYR A 119 38.72 8.63 15.06
C TYR A 119 38.78 7.16 14.62
N GLU A 120 38.52 6.86 13.34
CA GLU A 120 38.47 5.46 12.91
C GLU A 120 39.83 4.76 13.04
N CYS A 121 40.92 5.49 12.79
CA CYS A 121 42.31 5.03 12.91
C CYS A 121 42.70 4.45 14.29
N LEU A 122 41.91 4.70 15.34
CA LEU A 122 42.16 4.22 16.70
C LEU A 122 41.81 2.73 16.89
N HIS A 123 40.85 2.23 16.12
CA HIS A 123 40.23 0.90 16.26
C HIS A 123 39.96 0.26 14.88
N VAL A 124 39.27 -0.88 14.81
CA VAL A 124 38.88 -1.48 13.52
C VAL A 124 37.54 -0.90 13.07
N GLU A 125 37.37 -0.60 11.77
CA GLU A 125 36.14 -0.06 11.16
C GLU A 125 34.85 -0.78 11.64
N ALA A 126 34.88 -2.11 11.70
CA ALA A 126 33.75 -2.94 12.14
C ALA A 126 33.40 -2.83 13.65
N GLU A 127 34.20 -2.10 14.43
CA GLU A 127 33.95 -1.76 15.83
C GLU A 127 33.28 -0.40 15.98
N TRP A 128 33.29 0.42 14.91
CA TRP A 128 32.61 1.71 14.86
C TRP A 128 31.19 1.59 14.32
N ARG A 129 30.36 2.58 14.66
CA ARG A 129 28.98 2.71 14.20
C ARG A 129 28.59 4.17 14.09
N TYR A 130 28.07 4.56 12.93
CA TYR A 130 27.45 5.86 12.70
C TYR A 130 25.95 5.77 13.05
N ASP A 131 25.45 6.67 13.90
CA ASP A 131 24.03 6.87 14.20
C ASP A 131 23.61 8.28 13.77
N LEU A 132 22.63 8.40 12.87
CA LEU A 132 21.96 9.68 12.61
C LEU A 132 20.96 9.97 13.73
N GLN A 133 21.04 11.15 14.35
CA GLN A 133 20.22 11.50 15.50
C GLN A 133 19.80 12.97 15.46
N ILE A 134 18.64 13.29 16.03
CA ILE A 134 18.28 14.68 16.34
C ILE A 134 19.05 15.08 17.59
N ARG A 135 19.78 16.21 17.52
CA ARG A 135 20.64 16.71 18.60
C ARG A 135 20.31 18.14 19.00
N TYR A 136 20.13 18.99 18.00
CA TYR A 136 19.88 20.41 18.17
C TYR A 136 18.36 20.62 18.09
N LEU A 137 17.79 21.40 19.00
CA LEU A 137 16.34 21.58 19.12
C LEU A 137 15.95 23.07 18.97
N PRO A 138 14.81 23.39 18.33
CA PRO A 138 14.24 24.73 18.36
C PRO A 138 13.88 25.18 19.80
N GLU A 139 13.74 26.49 20.02
CA GLU A 139 13.32 27.00 21.34
C GLU A 139 11.92 26.49 21.73
N ASP A 140 11.00 26.46 20.77
CA ASP A 140 9.64 25.91 20.87
C ASP A 140 9.52 24.52 20.20
N TYR A 141 10.49 23.62 20.40
CA TYR A 141 10.59 22.34 19.68
C TYR A 141 9.31 21.48 19.63
N MET A 142 8.44 21.51 20.64
CA MET A 142 7.17 20.75 20.66
C MET A 142 6.10 21.29 19.70
N GLU A 143 6.18 22.57 19.33
CA GLU A 143 5.32 23.19 18.33
C GLU A 143 5.98 23.10 16.95
N SER A 144 7.27 23.44 16.83
CA SER A 144 8.02 23.34 15.56
C SER A 144 8.02 21.92 14.98
N CYS A 145 8.26 20.90 15.82
CA CYS A 145 8.16 19.52 15.36
C CYS A 145 6.72 19.09 15.05
N ARG A 146 5.67 19.77 15.54
CA ARG A 146 4.29 19.44 15.11
C ARG A 146 4.05 19.82 13.66
N GLU A 147 4.74 20.85 13.17
CA GLU A 147 4.69 21.27 11.76
C GLU A 147 5.52 20.31 10.88
N ASP A 148 6.70 19.86 11.33
CA ASP A 148 7.47 18.76 10.72
C ASP A 148 7.16 17.38 11.37
N ARG A 149 6.06 16.78 10.91
CA ARG A 149 5.60 15.45 11.35
C ARG A 149 6.66 14.35 11.22
N THR A 150 7.56 14.44 10.24
CA THR A 150 8.62 13.42 10.03
C THR A 150 9.68 13.54 11.12
N THR A 151 10.14 14.75 11.40
CA THR A 151 11.10 15.03 12.47
C THR A 151 10.52 14.74 13.85
N LEU A 152 9.23 15.04 14.12
CA LEU A 152 8.55 14.61 15.35
C LEU A 152 8.52 13.09 15.52
N LEU A 153 8.21 12.36 14.46
CA LEU A 153 8.18 10.90 14.47
C LEU A 153 9.59 10.31 14.67
N TYR A 154 10.62 10.92 14.09
CA TYR A 154 12.01 10.50 14.26
C TYR A 154 12.49 10.74 15.70
N PHE A 155 12.27 11.95 16.23
CA PHE A 155 12.58 12.32 17.62
C PHE A 155 11.87 11.41 18.63
N TYR A 156 10.59 11.09 18.38
CA TYR A 156 9.83 10.11 19.14
C TYR A 156 10.49 8.72 19.13
N GLN A 157 10.91 8.21 17.98
CA GLN A 157 11.53 6.87 17.89
C GLN A 157 12.90 6.82 18.56
N GLN A 158 13.69 7.90 18.45
CA GLN A 158 14.96 8.08 19.16
C GLN A 158 14.76 7.99 20.68
N LEU A 159 13.87 8.82 21.23
CA LEU A 159 13.57 8.85 22.66
C LEU A 159 12.86 7.57 23.15
N ARG A 160 12.05 6.91 22.32
CA ARG A 160 11.50 5.57 22.62
C ARG A 160 12.64 4.53 22.71
N SER A 161 13.63 4.60 21.82
CA SER A 161 14.78 3.69 21.84
C SER A 161 15.65 3.90 23.09
N GLU A 162 15.94 5.14 23.43
CA GLU A 162 16.66 5.48 24.66
C GLU A 162 15.88 5.05 25.91
N TYR A 163 14.56 5.30 25.93
CA TYR A 163 13.67 4.80 26.97
C TYR A 163 13.77 3.28 27.16
N MET A 164 13.59 2.50 26.08
CA MET A 164 13.63 1.03 26.15
C MET A 164 15.00 0.48 26.57
N GLN A 165 16.10 1.16 26.22
CA GLN A 165 17.46 0.73 26.54
C GLN A 165 17.96 1.18 27.93
N HIS A 166 17.54 2.35 28.41
CA HIS A 166 18.17 3.01 29.56
C HIS A 166 17.23 3.43 30.69
N TYR A 167 15.91 3.54 30.47
CA TYR A 167 14.95 4.03 31.47
C TYR A 167 13.79 3.09 31.78
N ALA A 168 13.42 2.16 30.89
CA ALA A 168 12.24 1.31 31.04
C ALA A 168 12.28 0.37 32.26
N SER A 169 13.48 0.01 32.74
CA SER A 169 13.71 -0.74 33.98
C SER A 169 13.86 0.13 35.24
N LYS A 170 13.82 1.46 35.11
CA LYS A 170 14.00 2.45 36.19
C LYS A 170 12.72 3.23 36.51
N VAL A 171 11.78 3.33 35.56
CA VAL A 171 10.45 3.94 35.77
C VAL A 171 9.53 3.02 36.57
N SER A 172 8.41 3.56 37.08
CA SER A 172 7.39 2.75 37.73
C SER A 172 6.62 1.86 36.74
N GLU A 173 6.10 0.72 37.21
CA GLU A 173 5.26 -0.18 36.41
C GLU A 173 4.07 0.55 35.77
N GLY A 174 3.47 1.51 36.49
CA GLY A 174 2.37 2.33 35.97
C GLY A 174 2.79 3.23 34.80
N MET A 175 3.96 3.87 34.89
CA MET A 175 4.50 4.70 33.81
C MET A 175 4.90 3.85 32.60
N ALA A 176 5.55 2.71 32.81
CA ALA A 176 5.88 1.76 31.74
C ALA A 176 4.62 1.21 31.04
N LEU A 177 3.57 0.90 31.80
CA LEU A 177 2.27 0.49 31.24
C LEU A 177 1.64 1.60 30.38
N GLN A 178 1.70 2.87 30.82
CA GLN A 178 1.18 4.00 30.05
C GLN A 178 1.97 4.23 28.76
N LEU A 179 3.30 4.28 28.83
CA LEU A 179 4.19 4.49 27.67
C LEU A 179 4.03 3.35 26.64
N GLY A 180 3.99 2.09 27.10
CA GLY A 180 3.77 0.94 26.22
C GLY A 180 2.37 0.89 25.60
N CYS A 181 1.31 1.31 26.32
CA CYS A 181 -0.03 1.43 25.74
C CYS A 181 -0.15 2.58 24.72
N LEU A 182 0.61 3.66 24.90
CA LEU A 182 0.68 4.76 23.92
C LEU A 182 1.38 4.31 22.63
N GLU A 183 2.51 3.61 22.72
CA GLU A 183 3.11 3.01 21.52
C GLU A 183 2.20 1.95 20.89
N LEU A 184 1.52 1.11 21.69
CA LEU A 184 0.59 0.12 21.16
C LEU A 184 -0.57 0.75 20.36
N ARG A 185 -1.08 1.92 20.79
CA ARG A 185 -2.08 2.70 20.01
C ARG A 185 -1.47 3.30 18.75
N ARG A 186 -0.29 3.90 18.86
CA ARG A 186 0.38 4.59 17.73
C ARG A 186 0.82 3.61 16.64
N PHE A 187 1.45 2.50 17.03
CA PHE A 187 1.95 1.44 16.15
C PHE A 187 0.81 0.70 15.41
N TYR A 188 -0.37 0.62 16.04
CA TYR A 188 -1.60 0.08 15.45
C TYR A 188 -2.67 1.16 15.26
N LYS A 189 -2.30 2.30 14.66
CA LYS A 189 -3.18 3.47 14.47
C LYS A 189 -4.51 3.20 13.74
N ASP A 190 -4.57 2.17 12.89
CA ASP A 190 -5.79 1.78 12.16
C ASP A 190 -6.65 0.74 12.92
N MET A 191 -6.17 0.21 14.06
CA MET A 191 -6.85 -0.85 14.81
C MET A 191 -8.11 -0.33 15.53
N PRO A 192 -9.25 -1.06 15.50
CA PRO A 192 -10.46 -0.69 16.23
C PRO A 192 -10.22 -0.48 17.73
N HIS A 193 -10.95 0.47 18.33
CA HIS A 193 -10.75 0.89 19.72
C HIS A 193 -10.94 -0.24 20.76
N ASN A 194 -11.76 -1.25 20.44
CA ASN A 194 -12.05 -2.43 21.26
C ASN A 194 -11.33 -3.72 20.80
N ALA A 195 -10.40 -3.62 19.83
CA ALA A 195 -9.80 -4.81 19.21
C ALA A 195 -9.03 -5.71 20.20
N LEU A 196 -8.45 -5.13 21.25
CA LEU A 196 -7.70 -5.87 22.28
C LEU A 196 -8.61 -6.50 23.36
N ASP A 197 -9.90 -6.19 23.39
CA ASP A 197 -10.86 -6.87 24.27
C ASP A 197 -11.13 -8.31 23.78
N LYS A 198 -11.00 -8.56 22.46
CA LYS A 198 -11.05 -9.91 21.88
C LYS A 198 -9.82 -10.73 22.31
N LYS A 199 -10.04 -11.83 23.05
CA LYS A 199 -8.95 -12.70 23.54
C LYS A 199 -8.00 -13.16 22.42
N SER A 200 -8.53 -13.54 21.25
CA SER A 200 -7.75 -13.98 20.09
C SER A 200 -6.75 -12.93 19.60
N ASN A 201 -7.16 -11.66 19.57
CA ASN A 201 -6.32 -10.56 19.09
C ASN A 201 -5.19 -10.26 20.08
N PHE A 202 -5.45 -10.39 21.39
CA PHE A 202 -4.40 -10.32 22.40
C PHE A 202 -3.48 -11.55 22.35
N ASP A 203 -4.03 -12.76 22.21
CA ASP A 203 -3.25 -13.99 22.05
C ASP A 203 -2.34 -13.94 20.80
N LEU A 204 -2.76 -13.24 19.74
CA LEU A 204 -1.96 -12.97 18.54
C LEU A 204 -0.81 -11.98 18.83
N LEU A 205 -1.12 -10.84 19.45
CA LEU A 205 -0.12 -9.82 19.86
C LEU A 205 0.96 -10.42 20.78
N GLU A 206 0.54 -11.24 21.74
CA GLU A 206 1.42 -11.87 22.74
C GLU A 206 2.34 -12.96 22.14
N LYS A 207 1.97 -13.58 21.01
CA LYS A 207 2.71 -14.67 20.37
C LYS A 207 3.50 -14.29 19.12
N GLU A 208 2.88 -13.56 18.19
CA GLU A 208 3.45 -13.26 16.86
C GLU A 208 4.33 -12.00 16.87
N VAL A 209 4.09 -11.08 17.80
CA VAL A 209 4.72 -9.74 17.83
C VAL A 209 5.65 -9.56 19.03
N GLY A 210 5.33 -10.21 20.15
CA GLY A 210 6.02 -10.03 21.42
C GLY A 210 5.55 -8.78 22.16
N LEU A 211 5.28 -8.92 23.46
CA LEU A 211 4.97 -7.77 24.33
C LEU A 211 6.23 -6.98 24.71
N ASP A 212 7.43 -7.54 24.51
CA ASP A 212 8.72 -6.89 24.80
C ASP A 212 9.10 -5.77 23.83
N LEU A 213 8.44 -5.68 22.67
CA LEU A 213 8.48 -4.50 21.81
C LEU A 213 7.86 -3.26 22.48
N PHE A 214 6.84 -3.46 23.32
CA PHE A 214 6.02 -2.39 23.90
C PHE A 214 6.28 -2.15 25.39
N PHE A 215 6.67 -3.20 26.13
CA PHE A 215 6.79 -3.18 27.60
C PHE A 215 8.10 -3.83 28.06
N PRO A 216 8.78 -3.30 29.09
CA PRO A 216 10.02 -3.88 29.61
C PRO A 216 9.84 -5.34 30.08
N LYS A 217 10.84 -6.19 29.83
CA LYS A 217 10.78 -7.64 30.12
C LYS A 217 10.50 -7.93 31.60
N GLN A 218 10.99 -7.09 32.50
CA GLN A 218 10.75 -7.17 33.93
C GLN A 218 9.26 -7.15 34.29
N MET A 219 8.40 -6.43 33.54
CA MET A 219 6.95 -6.47 33.78
C MET A 219 6.31 -7.80 33.37
N GLN A 220 6.82 -8.45 32.32
CA GLN A 220 6.34 -9.75 31.86
C GLN A 220 6.79 -10.89 32.79
N GLU A 221 7.97 -10.74 33.38
CA GLU A 221 8.54 -11.69 34.36
C GLU A 221 7.89 -11.55 35.74
N ASN A 222 7.62 -10.32 36.20
CA ASN A 222 7.05 -10.05 37.52
C ASN A 222 5.53 -10.25 37.59
N LEU A 223 4.78 -9.98 36.50
CA LEU A 223 3.32 -10.00 36.51
C LEU A 223 2.76 -11.27 35.86
N LYS A 224 1.80 -11.92 36.53
CA LYS A 224 1.11 -13.09 35.97
C LYS A 224 0.41 -12.70 34.64
N PRO A 225 0.54 -13.47 33.54
CA PRO A 225 0.06 -13.05 32.21
C PRO A 225 -1.42 -12.61 32.18
N LYS A 226 -2.31 -13.30 32.90
CA LYS A 226 -3.74 -12.91 33.01
C LYS A 226 -3.96 -11.55 33.71
N GLN A 227 -3.09 -11.18 34.65
CA GLN A 227 -3.12 -9.88 35.32
C GLN A 227 -2.53 -8.80 34.40
N PHE A 228 -1.37 -9.05 33.80
CA PHE A 228 -0.71 -8.10 32.89
C PHE A 228 -1.58 -7.77 31.67
N ARG A 229 -2.18 -8.79 31.04
CA ARG A 229 -3.18 -8.63 29.97
C ARG A 229 -4.33 -7.71 30.38
N LYS A 230 -4.90 -7.90 31.57
CA LYS A 230 -5.99 -7.06 32.08
C LYS A 230 -5.53 -5.61 32.29
N MET A 231 -4.31 -5.42 32.83
CA MET A 231 -3.72 -4.09 33.01
C MET A 231 -3.53 -3.37 31.66
N ILE A 232 -3.01 -4.06 30.63
CA ILE A 232 -2.87 -3.51 29.28
C ILE A 232 -4.25 -3.14 28.70
N GLN A 233 -5.25 -4.04 28.76
CA GLN A 233 -6.60 -3.76 28.27
C GLN A 233 -7.23 -2.53 28.93
N GLN A 234 -7.15 -2.43 30.27
CA GLN A 234 -7.74 -1.32 31.03
C GLN A 234 -7.01 0.02 30.80
N THR A 235 -5.70 0.01 30.55
CA THR A 235 -4.95 1.24 30.24
C THR A 235 -5.10 1.65 28.78
N PHE A 236 -5.09 0.70 27.84
CA PHE A 236 -5.28 0.98 26.41
C PHE A 236 -6.63 1.65 26.12
N GLN A 237 -7.71 1.27 26.81
CA GLN A 237 -9.03 1.91 26.67
C GLN A 237 -9.00 3.43 26.92
N GLN A 238 -8.05 3.96 27.71
CA GLN A 238 -7.87 5.40 27.91
C GLN A 238 -7.31 6.12 26.67
N TYR A 239 -6.58 5.39 25.81
CA TYR A 239 -5.86 5.92 24.65
C TYR A 239 -6.44 5.43 23.32
N ALA A 240 -7.45 4.56 23.35
CA ALA A 240 -8.01 3.85 22.20
C ALA A 240 -8.59 4.74 21.08
N LEU A 241 -8.84 6.02 21.36
CA LEU A 241 -9.34 7.03 20.40
C LEU A 241 -8.28 8.09 20.01
N LEU A 242 -7.05 8.01 20.54
CA LEU A 242 -5.97 8.95 20.19
C LEU A 242 -5.40 8.63 18.80
N ARG A 243 -5.06 9.68 18.04
CA ARG A 243 -4.36 9.57 16.76
C ARG A 243 -2.86 9.35 16.99
N GLU A 244 -2.13 9.02 15.94
CA GLU A 244 -0.68 8.77 15.96
C GLU A 244 0.10 9.94 16.60
N GLU A 245 -0.19 11.17 16.19
CA GLU A 245 0.40 12.42 16.70
C GLU A 245 0.06 12.67 18.18
N ASP A 246 -1.22 12.52 18.56
CA ASP A 246 -1.68 12.68 19.94
C ASP A 246 -0.98 11.68 20.89
N CYS A 247 -0.73 10.45 20.41
CA CYS A 247 0.02 9.44 21.15
C CYS A 247 1.49 9.81 21.32
N ILE A 248 2.13 10.36 20.28
CA ILE A 248 3.53 10.81 20.32
C ILE A 248 3.70 11.93 21.35
N ILE A 249 2.94 13.02 21.22
CA ILE A 249 3.02 14.19 22.12
C ILE A 249 2.72 13.74 23.57
N LYS A 250 1.73 12.89 23.77
CA LYS A 250 1.40 12.37 25.11
C LYS A 250 2.48 11.44 25.68
N PHE A 251 3.18 10.66 24.85
CA PHE A 251 4.32 9.85 25.28
C PHE A 251 5.50 10.74 25.68
N LEU A 252 5.87 11.72 24.85
CA LEU A 252 6.97 12.65 25.11
C LEU A 252 6.73 13.44 26.42
N ASN A 253 5.54 14.00 26.60
CA ASN A 253 5.16 14.69 27.84
C ASN A 253 5.15 13.76 29.07
N THR A 254 4.85 12.48 28.88
CA THR A 254 4.92 11.49 29.98
C THR A 254 6.39 11.18 30.32
N LEU A 255 7.26 10.98 29.33
CA LEU A 255 8.69 10.71 29.51
C LEU A 255 9.44 11.90 30.14
N ALA A 256 9.12 13.12 29.71
CA ALA A 256 9.65 14.38 30.23
C ALA A 256 9.39 14.60 31.73
N SER A 257 8.43 13.88 32.33
CA SER A 257 8.20 13.94 33.78
C SER A 257 9.24 13.17 34.62
N PHE A 258 10.12 12.39 33.97
CA PHE A 258 11.12 11.53 34.62
C PHE A 258 12.55 11.71 34.05
N ALA A 259 12.67 11.95 32.74
CA ALA A 259 13.94 12.14 32.04
C ALA A 259 14.00 13.52 31.37
N ASN A 260 15.17 14.14 31.35
CA ASN A 260 15.41 15.32 30.53
C ASN A 260 15.45 14.87 29.06
N ILE A 261 14.55 15.38 28.23
CA ILE A 261 14.46 15.03 26.80
C ILE A 261 14.89 16.17 25.86
N ASP A 262 15.11 17.38 26.40
CA ASP A 262 15.46 18.59 25.63
C ASP A 262 16.86 19.14 25.95
N GLN A 263 17.65 18.47 26.79
CA GLN A 263 18.89 19.00 27.36
C GLN A 263 19.93 17.88 27.59
N GLU A 264 21.16 18.07 27.08
CA GLU A 264 22.33 17.26 27.45
C GLU A 264 22.96 17.79 28.75
N SER A 265 23.57 16.91 29.55
CA SER A 265 24.19 17.24 30.85
C SER A 265 25.62 16.73 30.93
N TYR A 266 26.56 17.63 31.28
CA TYR A 266 28.00 17.40 31.31
C TYR A 266 28.57 17.72 32.69
N ARG A 267 29.51 16.92 33.21
CA ARG A 267 30.07 17.10 34.56
C ARG A 267 31.52 17.58 34.50
N CYS A 268 31.69 18.90 34.53
CA CYS A 268 32.92 19.60 34.18
C CYS A 268 33.42 20.55 35.29
N GLU A 269 34.66 21.02 35.19
CA GLU A 269 35.20 22.09 36.03
C GLU A 269 35.08 23.46 35.33
N LEU A 270 34.38 24.43 35.93
CA LEU A 270 34.43 25.82 35.50
C LEU A 270 35.70 26.49 36.04
N ILE A 271 36.45 27.18 35.18
CA ILE A 271 37.65 27.94 35.54
C ILE A 271 37.27 29.42 35.69
N GLN A 272 37.15 29.88 36.93
CA GLN A 272 36.80 31.28 37.28
C GLN A 272 37.78 31.83 38.34
N GLY A 273 39.07 31.78 38.03
CA GLY A 273 40.16 32.09 38.98
C GLY A 273 40.47 30.95 39.96
N TRP A 274 39.44 30.19 40.33
CA TRP A 274 39.53 28.87 40.96
C TRP A 274 38.71 27.87 40.12
N ASN A 275 39.00 26.57 40.25
CA ASN A 275 38.25 25.52 39.56
C ASN A 275 37.08 25.04 40.42
N ILE A 276 35.88 24.99 39.85
CA ILE A 276 34.65 24.53 40.52
C ILE A 276 34.01 23.44 39.68
N THR A 277 33.89 22.23 40.22
CA THR A 277 33.14 21.14 39.56
C THR A 277 31.64 21.43 39.60
N VAL A 278 30.98 21.34 38.45
CA VAL A 278 29.54 21.59 38.28
C VAL A 278 28.92 20.54 37.37
N ASP A 279 27.61 20.37 37.48
CA ASP A 279 26.81 19.74 36.43
C ASP A 279 26.31 20.88 35.52
N LEU A 280 26.84 20.95 34.30
CA LEU A 280 26.46 21.90 33.26
C LEU A 280 25.37 21.29 32.38
N VAL A 281 24.35 22.06 32.04
CA VAL A 281 23.20 21.64 31.24
C VAL A 281 23.10 22.52 30.00
N ILE A 282 23.01 21.89 28.83
CA ILE A 282 22.98 22.57 27.53
C ILE A 282 21.78 22.05 26.74
N GLY A 283 20.94 22.98 26.26
CA GLY A 283 19.77 22.71 25.43
C GLY A 283 19.26 24.01 24.82
N PRO A 284 18.07 24.04 24.20
CA PRO A 284 17.59 25.19 23.43
C PRO A 284 17.53 26.51 24.22
N LYS A 285 17.44 26.42 25.56
CA LYS A 285 17.26 27.55 26.48
C LYS A 285 18.60 28.13 26.99
N GLY A 286 19.72 27.85 26.31
CA GLY A 286 21.07 28.35 26.63
C GLY A 286 21.93 27.40 27.47
N ILE A 287 23.14 27.87 27.81
CA ILE A 287 24.12 27.15 28.63
C ILE A 287 23.88 27.48 30.10
N ARG A 288 23.65 26.46 30.94
CA ARG A 288 23.16 26.62 32.32
C ARG A 288 23.94 25.77 33.32
N GLN A 289 24.03 26.24 34.56
CA GLN A 289 24.61 25.52 35.69
C GLN A 289 23.51 24.92 36.57
N MET A 290 23.64 23.65 36.92
CA MET A 290 22.84 23.00 37.96
C MET A 290 23.67 22.89 39.25
N THR A 291 23.08 23.28 40.39
CA THR A 291 23.75 23.24 41.71
C THR A 291 23.22 22.14 42.63
N SER A 292 21.97 21.71 42.43
CA SER A 292 21.38 20.49 42.99
C SER A 292 20.21 20.05 42.10
N LYS A 293 19.74 18.80 42.25
CA LYS A 293 18.63 18.26 41.44
C LYS A 293 17.27 18.94 41.65
N GLU A 294 17.15 19.77 42.69
CA GLU A 294 15.92 20.45 43.09
C GLU A 294 16.02 21.98 42.93
N ALA A 295 17.20 22.51 42.59
CA ALA A 295 17.42 23.93 42.37
C ALA A 295 17.02 24.35 40.94
N LYS A 296 16.60 25.60 40.78
CA LYS A 296 16.40 26.20 39.45
C LYS A 296 17.78 26.42 38.80
N PRO A 297 18.03 25.96 37.56
CA PRO A 297 19.32 26.13 36.89
C PRO A 297 19.62 27.61 36.59
N THR A 298 20.86 28.01 36.84
CA THR A 298 21.37 29.38 36.61
C THR A 298 21.86 29.51 35.16
N CYS A 299 21.46 30.56 34.43
CA CYS A 299 22.01 30.80 33.10
C CYS A 299 23.45 31.32 33.19
N LEU A 300 24.36 30.77 32.37
CA LEU A 300 25.74 31.23 32.26
C LEU A 300 25.99 31.98 30.95
N ALA A 301 25.38 31.54 29.84
CA ALA A 301 25.47 32.19 28.53
C ALA A 301 24.29 31.79 27.63
N GLU A 302 23.86 32.72 26.78
CA GLU A 302 22.91 32.47 25.69
C GLU A 302 23.64 32.34 24.35
N PHE A 303 23.16 31.49 23.44
CA PHE A 303 23.84 31.22 22.16
C PHE A 303 24.06 32.47 21.30
N LYS A 304 23.11 33.42 21.36
CA LYS A 304 23.17 34.74 20.70
C LYS A 304 24.30 35.65 21.22
N GLN A 305 24.89 35.32 22.38
CA GLN A 305 26.00 36.06 22.98
C GLN A 305 27.37 35.45 22.66
N LEU A 306 27.45 34.29 21.99
CA LEU A 306 28.73 33.65 21.68
C LEU A 306 29.38 34.27 20.42
N LYS A 307 30.70 34.46 20.50
CA LYS A 307 31.53 35.02 19.41
C LYS A 307 32.47 34.00 18.78
N SER A 308 33.02 33.09 19.58
CA SER A 308 33.95 32.05 19.12
C SER A 308 34.07 30.93 20.15
N ILE A 309 34.19 29.70 19.67
CA ILE A 309 34.38 28.46 20.43
C ILE A 309 35.80 27.95 20.15
N LYS A 310 36.54 27.51 21.18
CA LYS A 310 37.88 26.94 20.99
C LYS A 310 38.09 25.75 21.94
N CYS A 311 38.52 24.62 21.38
CA CYS A 311 39.02 23.48 22.15
C CYS A 311 40.54 23.50 22.21
N SER A 312 41.11 23.07 23.34
CA SER A 312 42.55 22.82 23.49
C SER A 312 42.80 21.68 24.46
N SER A 313 43.60 20.70 24.04
CA SER A 313 44.09 19.64 24.93
C SER A 313 45.00 20.23 26.02
N VAL A 314 45.00 19.59 27.19
CA VAL A 314 45.86 19.88 28.33
C VAL A 314 46.64 18.60 28.67
N GLU A 315 47.74 18.75 29.40
CA GLU A 315 48.43 17.62 30.03
C GLU A 315 47.44 16.78 30.89
N GLU A 316 47.76 15.50 31.07
CA GLU A 316 46.84 14.47 31.64
C GLU A 316 45.64 14.07 30.74
N GLY A 317 45.59 14.47 29.46
CA GLY A 317 44.57 14.02 28.49
C GLY A 317 43.18 14.67 28.64
N LYS A 318 43.06 15.59 29.59
CA LYS A 318 41.89 16.47 29.80
C LYS A 318 41.91 17.58 28.75
N ALA A 319 40.78 18.24 28.51
CA ALA A 319 40.72 19.37 27.58
C ALA A 319 39.99 20.57 28.17
N VAL A 320 40.31 21.75 27.65
CA VAL A 320 39.61 23.01 27.96
C VAL A 320 38.85 23.48 26.73
N LEU A 321 37.56 23.71 26.93
CA LEU A 321 36.64 24.39 26.02
C LEU A 321 36.54 25.85 26.47
N GLN A 322 36.97 26.78 25.61
CA GLN A 322 36.93 28.22 25.86
C GLN A 322 35.86 28.87 24.97
N LEU A 323 34.86 29.48 25.61
CA LEU A 323 33.77 30.20 24.97
C LEU A 323 33.98 31.71 25.17
N THR A 324 34.15 32.45 24.07
CA THR A 324 34.28 33.92 24.13
C THR A 324 32.94 34.55 23.85
N LEU A 325 32.47 35.40 24.77
CA LEU A 325 31.18 36.08 24.70
C LEU A 325 31.31 37.52 24.15
N THR A 326 30.23 38.05 23.60
CA THR A 326 30.14 39.45 23.16
C THR A 326 29.88 40.37 24.36
N GLY A 327 30.68 41.43 24.50
CA GLY A 327 30.46 42.47 25.52
C GLY A 327 31.19 42.24 26.86
N THR A 328 31.73 41.05 27.11
CA THR A 328 32.54 40.76 28.31
C THR A 328 34.00 40.46 27.94
N PRO A 329 35.00 40.96 28.69
CA PRO A 329 36.41 40.69 28.42
C PRO A 329 36.89 39.32 28.90
N GLN A 330 36.06 38.61 29.68
CA GLN A 330 36.37 37.29 30.24
C GLN A 330 35.67 36.20 29.42
N SER A 331 36.44 35.24 28.88
CA SER A 331 35.88 34.01 28.32
C SER A 331 35.37 33.08 29.41
N LEU A 332 34.31 32.33 29.14
CA LEU A 332 33.91 31.19 29.98
C LEU A 332 34.79 29.99 29.59
N ALA A 333 35.64 29.54 30.50
CA ALA A 333 36.53 28.39 30.30
C ALA A 333 36.03 27.18 31.10
N ILE A 334 35.83 26.06 30.39
CA ILE A 334 35.26 24.81 30.90
C ILE A 334 36.31 23.72 30.71
N LYS A 335 36.77 23.10 31.80
CA LYS A 335 37.68 21.95 31.79
C LYS A 335 36.88 20.66 31.88
N THR A 336 37.16 19.75 30.96
CA THR A 336 36.44 18.50 30.71
C THR A 336 37.32 17.29 31.06
N SER A 337 36.71 16.11 31.15
CA SER A 337 37.40 14.85 31.43
C SER A 337 38.31 14.40 30.28
N SER A 338 37.98 14.75 29.03
CA SER A 338 38.65 14.30 27.80
C SER A 338 38.47 15.28 26.66
N LEU A 339 39.34 15.21 25.64
CA LEU A 339 39.17 16.00 24.41
C LEU A 339 37.86 15.68 23.68
N ALA A 340 37.43 14.41 23.67
CA ALA A 340 36.15 14.00 23.09
C ALA A 340 34.95 14.70 23.77
N GLU A 341 34.96 14.83 25.10
CA GLU A 341 33.91 15.58 25.82
C GLU A 341 33.91 17.07 25.42
N ALA A 342 35.09 17.72 25.35
CA ALA A 342 35.18 19.12 24.91
C ALA A 342 34.69 19.34 23.46
N GLU A 343 34.98 18.40 22.55
CA GLU A 343 34.52 18.46 21.16
C GLU A 343 33.03 18.17 21.02
N ASN A 344 32.51 17.18 21.75
CA ASN A 344 31.07 16.88 21.84
C ASN A 344 30.27 18.08 22.37
N MET A 345 30.80 18.80 23.37
CA MET A 345 30.21 20.04 23.89
C MET A 345 30.33 21.19 22.89
N ALA A 346 31.47 21.32 22.20
CA ALA A 346 31.68 22.38 21.20
C ALA A 346 30.71 22.26 20.03
N ASP A 347 30.52 21.07 19.48
CA ASP A 347 29.55 20.83 18.40
C ASP A 347 28.11 21.13 18.83
N LEU A 348 27.70 20.73 20.05
CA LEU A 348 26.37 21.00 20.58
C LEU A 348 26.10 22.52 20.64
N ILE A 349 27.04 23.26 21.22
CA ILE A 349 26.95 24.71 21.39
C ILE A 349 26.98 25.41 20.02
N ASP A 350 27.84 24.96 19.11
CA ASP A 350 27.93 25.51 17.76
C ASP A 350 26.64 25.26 16.97
N GLY A 351 26.03 24.08 17.08
CA GLY A 351 24.74 23.77 16.46
C GLY A 351 23.60 24.66 16.95
N TYR A 352 23.49 24.88 18.27
CA TYR A 352 22.53 25.85 18.79
C TYR A 352 22.85 27.29 18.35
N CYS A 353 24.13 27.68 18.21
CA CYS A 353 24.51 28.98 17.63
C CYS A 353 24.13 29.12 16.15
N ARG A 354 24.28 28.06 15.34
CA ARG A 354 23.86 28.01 13.92
C ARG A 354 22.33 28.06 13.78
N MET A 355 21.57 27.42 14.68
CA MET A 355 20.10 27.44 14.66
C MET A 355 19.49 28.76 15.15
N GLN A 356 20.12 29.45 16.12
CA GLN A 356 19.51 30.60 16.81
C GLN A 356 20.10 31.96 16.42
N GLY A 357 21.01 32.02 15.46
CA GLY A 357 21.65 33.25 14.98
C GLY A 357 21.74 33.31 13.46
N ASP A 358 21.84 34.53 12.92
CA ASP A 358 21.82 34.82 11.48
C ASP A 358 23.12 34.42 10.74
N LYS A 359 23.70 33.25 11.04
CA LYS A 359 25.02 32.80 10.57
C LYS A 359 25.08 31.29 10.34
N GLU A 360 25.28 30.90 9.08
CA GLU A 360 25.44 29.51 8.65
C GLU A 360 26.82 28.91 8.95
N THR A 361 27.82 29.74 9.27
CA THR A 361 29.22 29.38 9.49
C THR A 361 29.52 29.01 10.93
N SER A 362 30.29 27.95 11.17
CA SER A 362 30.76 27.59 12.52
C SER A 362 31.52 28.71 13.24
N LEU A 363 31.36 28.77 14.57
CA LEU A 363 32.12 29.58 15.50
C LEU A 363 33.36 28.85 16.05
N ILE A 364 33.60 27.57 15.67
CA ILE A 364 34.71 26.75 16.17
C ILE A 364 36.02 27.15 15.47
N VAL A 365 36.97 27.69 16.24
CA VAL A 365 38.26 28.16 15.73
C VAL A 365 39.25 27.00 15.59
N ARG A 366 39.27 26.36 14.41
CA ARG A 366 40.27 25.36 14.02
C ARG A 366 41.65 26.03 13.77
N PRO A 367 42.77 25.50 14.29
CA PRO A 367 44.10 26.01 13.95
C PRO A 367 44.47 25.64 12.50
N LYS A 368 44.88 26.62 11.69
CA LYS A 368 45.37 26.37 10.33
C LYS A 368 46.71 25.61 10.37
N LYS A 369 46.81 24.47 9.69
CA LYS A 369 48.09 23.82 9.41
C LYS A 369 48.90 24.67 8.43
N GLU A 370 49.97 25.31 8.89
CA GLU A 370 50.94 25.97 8.01
C GLU A 370 51.84 24.94 7.33
N ASN A 371 51.43 24.50 6.13
CA ASN A 371 52.32 24.22 4.99
C ASN A 371 53.59 23.38 5.29
N GLU A 372 53.44 22.25 5.99
CA GLU A 372 54.54 21.30 6.17
C GLU A 372 54.91 20.62 4.85
N LYS A 373 56.13 20.90 4.38
CA LYS A 373 56.67 20.37 3.12
C LYS A 373 56.82 18.85 3.22
N ARG A 374 56.12 18.09 2.36
CA ARG A 374 56.38 16.65 2.15
C ARG A 374 57.86 16.45 1.79
N VAL A 375 58.64 15.89 2.73
CA VAL A 375 60.02 15.46 2.48
C VAL A 375 59.97 14.06 1.85
N SER A 376 60.23 13.99 0.55
CA SER A 376 60.27 12.72 -0.18
C SER A 376 61.42 11.84 0.29
N LEU A 377 61.11 10.60 0.69
CA LEU A 377 62.09 9.53 0.90
C LEU A 377 62.15 8.59 -0.33
N PRO A 378 63.28 7.91 -0.58
CA PRO A 378 63.64 7.44 -1.92
C PRO A 378 62.93 6.14 -2.35
N GLN A 379 62.80 5.99 -3.67
CA GLN A 379 62.30 4.76 -4.32
C GLN A 379 63.28 3.59 -4.17
N ILE A 380 62.73 2.39 -4.00
CA ILE A 380 63.45 1.11 -4.11
C ILE A 380 62.96 0.40 -5.38
N PRO A 381 63.85 -0.09 -6.27
CA PRO A 381 63.44 -0.66 -7.55
C PRO A 381 62.95 -2.11 -7.42
N THR A 382 61.92 -2.46 -8.19
CA THR A 382 61.45 -3.84 -8.40
C THR A 382 61.71 -4.29 -9.84
N GLN A 383 62.10 -5.55 -10.02
CA GLN A 383 62.34 -6.19 -11.32
C GLN A 383 61.19 -7.14 -11.70
N HIS A 384 61.10 -7.49 -12.99
CA HIS A 384 60.09 -8.34 -13.60
C HIS A 384 59.87 -9.70 -12.91
N ILE A 385 58.61 -10.13 -12.86
CA ILE A 385 58.18 -11.52 -13.13
C ILE A 385 56.96 -11.43 -14.08
N ASP A 386 56.88 -12.35 -15.05
CA ASP A 386 55.99 -12.24 -16.22
C ASP A 386 54.55 -12.78 -16.04
N GLU A 387 53.74 -12.59 -17.09
CA GLU A 387 52.29 -12.82 -17.17
C GLU A 387 51.83 -14.28 -16.99
N ARG A 388 50.60 -14.45 -16.48
CA ARG A 388 49.51 -15.19 -17.20
C ARG A 388 48.11 -15.01 -16.58
N ARG A 389 47.14 -14.72 -17.45
CA ARG A 389 45.67 -14.80 -17.26
C ARG A 389 45.20 -16.28 -17.19
N PRO A 390 43.98 -16.65 -16.69
CA PRO A 390 42.71 -15.96 -17.01
C PRO A 390 41.56 -16.00 -15.96
N MET A 391 40.39 -15.56 -16.45
CA MET A 391 39.02 -15.66 -15.93
C MET A 391 38.53 -14.58 -14.95
N LEU A 392 37.47 -13.91 -15.41
CA LEU A 392 36.79 -12.74 -14.85
C LEU A 392 35.86 -13.13 -13.70
N SER A 393 35.63 -12.20 -12.78
CA SER A 393 34.49 -12.21 -11.85
C SER A 393 33.98 -10.78 -11.66
N GLU A 394 33.06 -10.34 -12.52
CA GLU A 394 32.52 -8.98 -12.50
C GLU A 394 31.36 -8.87 -11.51
N SER A 395 31.60 -8.19 -10.38
CA SER A 395 30.57 -7.86 -9.39
C SER A 395 29.76 -6.65 -9.85
N ILE A 396 28.52 -6.89 -10.31
CA ILE A 396 27.63 -5.86 -10.86
C ILE A 396 27.19 -4.87 -9.76
N SER A 397 27.45 -3.58 -9.98
CA SER A 397 26.88 -2.50 -9.16
C SER A 397 25.40 -2.34 -9.50
N VAL A 398 24.55 -3.04 -8.76
CA VAL A 398 23.09 -2.85 -8.79
C VAL A 398 22.75 -1.68 -7.87
N ASP A 399 22.06 -0.67 -8.39
CA ASP A 399 21.51 0.40 -7.55
C ASP A 399 20.53 -0.22 -6.54
N SER A 400 20.75 0.07 -5.26
CA SER A 400 20.39 -0.83 -4.17
C SER A 400 19.56 -0.13 -3.10
N ASP A 401 18.53 -0.82 -2.60
CA ASP A 401 17.68 -0.41 -1.47
C ASP A 401 18.47 0.02 -0.21
N ILE A 402 19.73 -0.38 -0.12
CA ILE A 402 20.65 -0.11 0.99
C ILE A 402 21.57 1.10 0.70
N TYR A 403 21.75 1.53 -0.55
CA TYR A 403 22.85 2.42 -0.98
C TYR A 403 22.40 3.86 -1.26
N ALA A 404 23.32 4.81 -1.18
CA ALA A 404 23.13 6.21 -1.56
C ALA A 404 24.42 6.74 -2.20
N GLU A 405 24.40 7.12 -3.47
CA GLU A 405 25.52 7.84 -4.08
C GLU A 405 25.29 9.36 -3.94
N ILE A 406 26.25 10.08 -3.37
CA ILE A 406 26.31 11.54 -3.45
C ILE A 406 26.82 11.88 -4.87
N PRO A 407 26.12 12.74 -5.67
CA PRO A 407 26.50 12.96 -7.06
C PRO A 407 27.74 13.83 -7.21
N ASP A 408 28.78 13.32 -7.87
CA ASP A 408 29.86 14.15 -8.41
C ASP A 408 29.38 14.91 -9.65
N GLU A 409 29.47 16.24 -9.65
CA GLU A 409 29.11 17.11 -10.80
C GLU A 409 29.96 16.86 -12.07
N ALA A 410 31.02 16.03 -11.99
CA ALA A 410 32.15 16.06 -12.91
C ALA A 410 32.50 14.77 -13.69
N SER A 411 31.62 13.75 -13.80
CA SER A 411 31.76 12.79 -14.92
C SER A 411 30.50 12.01 -15.34
N ARG A 412 30.29 11.90 -16.67
CA ARG A 412 29.40 10.89 -17.30
C ARG A 412 30.23 9.89 -18.12
N PRO A 413 30.37 8.64 -17.69
CA PRO A 413 30.75 7.53 -18.57
C PRO A 413 29.59 7.20 -19.53
N LYS A 414 29.90 6.83 -20.78
CA LYS A 414 28.88 6.40 -21.76
C LYS A 414 28.93 4.89 -21.97
N SER A 415 27.74 4.27 -21.97
CA SER A 415 27.37 3.03 -22.68
C SER A 415 28.18 1.75 -22.40
N GLY A 416 27.48 0.67 -21.99
CA GLY A 416 28.11 -0.65 -21.87
C GLY A 416 27.20 -1.80 -21.43
N ALA A 417 26.05 -1.53 -20.80
CA ALA A 417 25.10 -2.57 -20.38
C ALA A 417 24.05 -2.84 -21.47
N GLN A 418 24.05 -4.02 -22.09
CA GLN A 418 22.92 -4.41 -22.95
C GLN A 418 22.61 -5.91 -22.89
N GLN A 419 21.38 -6.20 -22.44
CA GLN A 419 20.66 -7.45 -22.76
C GLN A 419 19.14 -7.33 -22.68
N TYR A 420 18.60 -6.24 -22.09
CA TYR A 420 17.17 -5.89 -22.08
C TYR A 420 16.87 -4.42 -22.40
N GLY A 421 17.89 -3.56 -22.49
CA GLY A 421 17.76 -2.21 -23.04
C GLY A 421 17.50 -2.28 -24.54
N ILE A 422 16.35 -1.77 -24.98
CA ILE A 422 15.91 -1.71 -26.38
C ILE A 422 15.85 -0.24 -26.82
N SER A 423 16.15 0.07 -28.09
CA SER A 423 15.98 1.45 -28.56
C SER A 423 14.49 1.79 -28.57
N ARG A 424 14.13 3.04 -28.27
CA ARG A 424 12.76 3.51 -28.52
C ARG A 424 12.41 3.41 -30.01
N GLU A 425 13.39 3.59 -30.88
CA GLU A 425 13.26 3.52 -32.34
C GLU A 425 12.82 2.12 -32.83
N ASP A 426 13.16 1.08 -32.07
CA ASP A 426 12.76 -0.32 -32.35
C ASP A 426 11.25 -0.55 -32.07
N VAL A 427 10.59 0.34 -31.34
CA VAL A 427 9.23 0.17 -30.78
C VAL A 427 8.25 1.19 -31.35
N THR A 428 7.43 0.76 -32.30
CA THR A 428 6.32 1.59 -32.82
C THR A 428 5.10 1.47 -31.90
N LEU A 429 4.63 2.58 -31.32
CA LEU A 429 3.35 2.62 -30.58
C LEU A 429 2.14 2.64 -31.53
N GLY A 430 1.04 2.02 -31.08
CA GLY A 430 -0.28 2.04 -31.70
C GLY A 430 -1.32 2.68 -30.78
N ARG A 431 -2.50 2.05 -30.66
CA ARG A 431 -3.60 2.51 -29.80
C ARG A 431 -3.32 2.26 -28.31
N ILE A 432 -3.98 3.02 -27.45
CA ILE A 432 -4.07 2.72 -26.02
C ILE A 432 -4.93 1.46 -25.81
N LEU A 433 -4.48 0.58 -24.91
CA LEU A 433 -5.17 -0.63 -24.45
C LEU A 433 -5.83 -0.43 -23.07
N GLY A 434 -5.30 0.46 -22.24
CA GLY A 434 -5.86 0.83 -20.93
C GLY A 434 -5.00 1.85 -20.17
N GLU A 435 -5.50 2.36 -19.05
CA GLU A 435 -4.74 3.23 -18.13
C GLU A 435 -4.43 2.49 -16.82
N GLY A 436 -3.16 2.51 -16.40
CA GLY A 436 -2.70 1.97 -15.12
C GLY A 436 -2.21 3.07 -14.17
N PHE A 437 -1.81 2.69 -12.96
CA PHE A 437 -1.44 3.63 -11.88
C PHE A 437 -0.30 4.59 -12.26
N PHE A 438 0.68 4.14 -13.04
CA PHE A 438 1.86 4.93 -13.44
C PHE A 438 1.72 5.65 -14.78
N GLY A 439 0.75 5.25 -15.62
CA GLY A 439 0.63 5.67 -17.00
C GLY A 439 -0.18 4.70 -17.86
N GLU A 440 -0.24 4.99 -19.15
CA GLU A 440 -1.04 4.27 -20.13
C GLU A 440 -0.33 3.00 -20.62
N VAL A 441 -1.11 1.98 -21.00
CA VAL A 441 -0.64 0.79 -21.69
C VAL A 441 -1.00 0.93 -23.16
N TYR A 442 -0.02 0.85 -24.04
CA TYR A 442 -0.22 0.90 -25.49
C TYR A 442 -0.06 -0.48 -26.13
N GLU A 443 -0.74 -0.71 -27.24
CA GLU A 443 -0.34 -1.71 -28.22
C GLU A 443 0.88 -1.18 -28.99
N GLY A 444 1.76 -2.07 -29.44
CA GLY A 444 2.88 -1.69 -30.27
C GLY A 444 3.49 -2.85 -31.07
N ILE A 445 4.48 -2.51 -31.88
CA ILE A 445 5.30 -3.46 -32.62
C ILE A 445 6.77 -3.22 -32.26
N TYR A 446 7.41 -4.22 -31.66
CA TYR A 446 8.86 -4.25 -31.47
C TYR A 446 9.51 -4.95 -32.67
N THR A 447 10.51 -4.30 -33.29
CA THR A 447 11.35 -4.88 -34.34
C THR A 447 12.70 -5.21 -33.73
N ASN A 448 13.10 -6.49 -33.68
CA ASN A 448 14.39 -6.85 -33.12
C ASN A 448 15.55 -6.60 -34.10
N GLN A 449 16.80 -6.75 -33.62
CA GLN A 449 18.03 -6.56 -34.40
C GLN A 449 18.17 -7.45 -35.66
N LYS A 450 17.30 -8.46 -35.85
CA LYS A 450 17.24 -9.30 -37.06
C LYS A 450 16.15 -8.86 -38.05
N GLY A 451 15.39 -7.82 -37.72
CA GLY A 451 14.21 -7.37 -38.48
C GLY A 451 12.92 -8.15 -38.17
N GLU A 452 12.93 -9.06 -37.19
CA GLU A 452 11.73 -9.83 -36.80
C GLU A 452 10.78 -8.93 -36.00
N ARG A 453 9.52 -8.84 -36.44
CA ARG A 453 8.49 -7.99 -35.82
C ARG A 453 7.62 -8.79 -34.85
N THR A 454 7.50 -8.31 -33.63
CA THR A 454 6.72 -8.90 -32.54
C THR A 454 5.66 -7.90 -32.07
N SER A 455 4.41 -8.33 -31.90
CA SER A 455 3.37 -7.51 -31.26
C SER A 455 3.60 -7.44 -29.75
N VAL A 456 3.59 -6.22 -29.21
CA VAL A 456 3.97 -5.95 -27.82
C VAL A 456 2.95 -5.08 -27.09
N ALA A 457 2.89 -5.22 -25.76
CA ALA A 457 2.22 -4.29 -24.87
C ALA A 457 3.28 -3.39 -24.24
N VAL A 458 3.08 -2.07 -24.28
CA VAL A 458 4.02 -1.06 -23.81
C VAL A 458 3.41 -0.31 -22.64
N LYS A 459 3.82 -0.65 -21.40
CA LYS A 459 3.46 0.11 -20.19
C LYS A 459 4.31 1.39 -20.19
N THR A 460 3.70 2.56 -20.01
CA THR A 460 4.40 3.85 -20.01
C THR A 460 4.39 4.48 -18.62
N CYS A 461 5.44 5.23 -18.31
CA CYS A 461 5.47 6.13 -17.15
C CYS A 461 5.03 7.54 -17.60
N LYS A 462 4.16 8.23 -16.83
CA LYS A 462 3.81 9.63 -17.13
C LYS A 462 5.05 10.54 -16.98
N LYS A 463 5.17 11.60 -17.79
CA LYS A 463 6.36 12.47 -17.79
C LYS A 463 6.60 13.18 -16.45
N ASP A 464 5.52 13.56 -15.76
CA ASP A 464 5.55 14.31 -14.50
C ASP A 464 5.56 13.36 -13.27
N CYS A 465 6.06 12.13 -13.43
CA CYS A 465 6.06 11.12 -12.38
C CYS A 465 7.15 11.39 -11.33
N THR A 466 6.83 11.25 -10.05
CA THR A 466 7.80 11.42 -8.96
C THR A 466 8.89 10.34 -9.01
N PRO A 467 10.12 10.63 -8.53
CA PRO A 467 11.22 9.66 -8.54
C PRO A 467 10.84 8.32 -7.88
N GLU A 468 10.15 8.34 -6.75
CA GLU A 468 9.66 7.12 -6.09
C GLU A 468 8.71 6.28 -6.96
N ASN A 469 7.87 6.93 -7.77
CA ASN A 469 6.90 6.23 -8.61
C ASN A 469 7.58 5.67 -9.86
N LYS A 470 8.60 6.34 -10.37
CA LYS A 470 9.52 5.81 -11.38
C LYS A 470 10.33 4.61 -10.85
N GLU A 471 10.81 4.67 -9.61
CA GLU A 471 11.47 3.56 -8.91
C GLU A 471 10.53 2.35 -8.78
N LYS A 472 9.29 2.56 -8.31
CA LYS A 472 8.26 1.50 -8.22
C LYS A 472 7.97 0.89 -9.60
N PHE A 473 7.82 1.70 -10.64
CA PHE A 473 7.64 1.27 -12.03
C PHE A 473 8.82 0.42 -12.52
N MET A 474 10.06 0.85 -12.30
CA MET A 474 11.25 0.06 -12.65
C MET A 474 11.37 -1.22 -11.83
N SER A 475 10.95 -1.23 -10.56
CA SER A 475 10.99 -2.43 -9.70
C SER A 475 10.11 -3.57 -10.24
N GLU A 476 9.01 -3.25 -10.93
CA GLU A 476 8.17 -4.23 -11.62
C GLU A 476 8.95 -4.93 -12.74
N ALA A 477 9.64 -4.19 -13.60
CA ALA A 477 10.43 -4.76 -14.69
C ALA A 477 11.66 -5.55 -14.17
N VAL A 478 12.32 -5.06 -13.12
CA VAL A 478 13.44 -5.77 -12.47
C VAL A 478 12.99 -7.08 -11.82
N LEU A 479 11.76 -7.14 -11.28
CA LEU A 479 11.15 -8.39 -10.81
C LEU A 479 10.82 -9.32 -11.98
N MET A 480 10.08 -8.83 -12.99
CA MET A 480 9.68 -9.62 -14.16
C MET A 480 10.86 -10.22 -14.94
N LYS A 481 12.01 -9.53 -14.97
CA LYS A 481 13.27 -10.04 -15.56
C LYS A 481 13.73 -11.39 -14.96
N LYS A 482 13.32 -11.72 -13.73
CA LYS A 482 13.67 -12.97 -13.03
C LYS A 482 12.60 -14.07 -13.16
N LEU A 483 11.48 -13.81 -13.85
CA LEU A 483 10.34 -14.75 -13.95
C LEU A 483 10.32 -15.43 -15.32
N ASP A 484 10.45 -16.75 -15.34
CA ASP A 484 10.24 -17.57 -16.54
C ASP A 484 9.29 -18.73 -16.23
N HIS A 485 8.04 -18.61 -16.71
CA HIS A 485 7.00 -19.61 -16.54
C HIS A 485 5.93 -19.47 -17.64
N PRO A 486 5.43 -20.55 -18.26
CA PRO A 486 4.49 -20.48 -19.38
C PRO A 486 3.21 -19.68 -19.07
N HIS A 487 2.74 -19.70 -17.82
CA HIS A 487 1.54 -18.97 -17.37
C HIS A 487 1.86 -17.64 -16.64
N ILE A 488 2.99 -17.00 -16.96
CA ILE A 488 3.34 -15.63 -16.54
C ILE A 488 3.52 -14.75 -17.79
N VAL A 489 3.19 -13.46 -17.68
CA VAL A 489 3.44 -12.42 -18.72
C VAL A 489 4.95 -12.20 -18.87
N LYS A 490 5.46 -12.27 -20.09
CA LYS A 490 6.91 -12.18 -20.35
C LYS A 490 7.35 -10.74 -20.64
N LEU A 491 8.42 -10.31 -19.96
CA LEU A 491 9.17 -9.09 -20.29
C LEU A 491 10.00 -9.30 -21.57
N ILE A 492 9.92 -8.35 -22.49
CA ILE A 492 10.75 -8.31 -23.72
C ILE A 492 11.92 -7.33 -23.54
N GLY A 493 11.67 -6.14 -22.98
CA GLY A 493 12.71 -5.15 -22.75
C GLY A 493 12.21 -3.88 -22.04
N ILE A 494 13.12 -2.93 -21.84
CA ILE A 494 12.88 -1.64 -21.20
C ILE A 494 13.54 -0.55 -22.08
N THR A 495 12.89 0.60 -22.28
CA THR A 495 13.57 1.77 -22.88
C THR A 495 14.15 2.64 -21.78
N GLU A 496 15.44 2.95 -21.85
CA GLU A 496 16.13 3.81 -20.86
C GLU A 496 15.88 5.31 -21.09
N GLU A 497 15.25 5.67 -22.20
CA GLU A 497 14.83 7.04 -22.54
C GLU A 497 13.54 7.49 -21.83
N GLU A 498 13.43 8.78 -21.53
CA GLU A 498 12.20 9.37 -20.97
C GLU A 498 11.12 9.68 -22.02
N PRO A 499 9.82 9.46 -21.71
CA PRO A 499 9.30 8.73 -20.55
C PRO A 499 9.63 7.23 -20.61
N THR A 500 10.09 6.63 -19.50
CA THR A 500 10.47 5.20 -19.46
C THR A 500 9.33 4.27 -19.91
N TRP A 501 9.64 3.25 -20.74
CA TRP A 501 8.69 2.22 -21.18
C TRP A 501 9.11 0.81 -20.74
N ILE A 502 8.13 -0.01 -20.35
CA ILE A 502 8.28 -1.46 -20.09
C ILE A 502 7.55 -2.20 -21.22
N VAL A 503 8.28 -3.03 -21.97
CA VAL A 503 7.77 -3.72 -23.17
C VAL A 503 7.60 -5.20 -22.88
N MET A 504 6.39 -5.72 -23.08
CA MET A 504 5.94 -7.07 -22.74
C MET A 504 5.29 -7.75 -23.95
N GLU A 505 5.15 -9.08 -23.92
CA GLU A 505 4.33 -9.81 -24.90
C GLU A 505 2.87 -9.30 -24.93
N LEU A 506 2.31 -9.05 -26.12
CA LEU A 506 0.89 -8.73 -26.28
C LEU A 506 0.05 -10.01 -26.35
N TYR A 507 -1.08 -10.04 -25.62
CA TYR A 507 -2.02 -11.16 -25.67
C TYR A 507 -3.36 -10.72 -26.30
N PRO A 508 -3.78 -11.33 -27.43
CA PRO A 508 -4.77 -10.74 -28.33
C PRO A 508 -6.22 -10.78 -27.82
N TYR A 509 -6.50 -11.56 -26.77
CA TYR A 509 -7.82 -11.65 -26.16
C TYR A 509 -7.98 -10.78 -24.90
N GLY A 510 -6.93 -10.03 -24.51
CA GLY A 510 -6.98 -9.04 -23.43
C GLY A 510 -7.17 -9.66 -22.04
N GLU A 511 -7.94 -8.95 -21.21
CA GLU A 511 -8.20 -9.26 -19.80
C GLU A 511 -9.16 -10.45 -19.63
N LEU A 512 -8.86 -11.36 -18.70
CA LEU A 512 -9.69 -12.53 -18.43
C LEU A 512 -11.08 -12.16 -17.90
N GLY A 513 -11.24 -11.11 -17.09
CA GLY A 513 -12.56 -10.68 -16.60
C GLY A 513 -13.50 -10.30 -17.73
N GLN A 514 -13.05 -9.41 -18.62
CA GLN A 514 -13.80 -9.04 -19.83
C GLN A 514 -14.03 -10.24 -20.78
N TYR A 515 -13.01 -11.09 -20.99
CA TYR A 515 -13.13 -12.28 -21.84
C TYR A 515 -14.18 -13.27 -21.33
N LEU A 516 -14.24 -13.50 -20.02
CA LEU A 516 -15.22 -14.37 -19.35
C LEU A 516 -16.66 -13.89 -19.55
N GLU A 517 -16.90 -12.58 -19.44
CA GLU A 517 -18.23 -12.00 -19.64
C GLU A 517 -18.69 -12.14 -21.09
N GLN A 518 -17.83 -11.75 -22.05
CA GLN A 518 -18.12 -11.84 -23.49
C GLN A 518 -18.36 -13.29 -23.95
N ASN A 519 -17.59 -14.25 -23.42
CA ASN A 519 -17.63 -15.67 -23.85
C ASN A 519 -18.44 -16.57 -22.91
N LYS A 520 -19.25 -16.00 -22.02
CA LYS A 520 -20.04 -16.73 -21.01
C LYS A 520 -20.90 -17.88 -21.56
N ASN A 521 -21.43 -17.71 -22.77
CA ASN A 521 -22.29 -18.71 -23.43
C ASN A 521 -21.52 -19.81 -24.18
N SER A 522 -20.23 -19.65 -24.43
CA SER A 522 -19.37 -20.63 -25.13
C SER A 522 -18.40 -21.36 -24.19
N LEU A 523 -18.01 -20.74 -23.08
CA LEU A 523 -17.07 -21.30 -22.11
C LEU A 523 -17.69 -22.40 -21.23
N LYS A 524 -17.23 -23.63 -21.47
CA LYS A 524 -17.57 -24.83 -20.68
C LYS A 524 -16.79 -24.86 -19.35
N VAL A 525 -17.38 -25.44 -18.29
CA VAL A 525 -16.78 -25.57 -16.95
C VAL A 525 -15.33 -26.12 -16.94
N PRO A 526 -14.96 -27.17 -17.71
CA PRO A 526 -13.57 -27.63 -17.74
C PRO A 526 -12.55 -26.59 -18.24
N THR A 527 -12.97 -25.64 -19.08
CA THR A 527 -12.10 -24.54 -19.54
C THR A 527 -11.87 -23.51 -18.42
N LEU A 528 -12.91 -23.20 -17.64
CA LEU A 528 -12.80 -22.33 -16.48
C LEU A 528 -11.87 -22.92 -15.41
N ILE A 529 -11.94 -24.25 -15.21
CA ILE A 529 -11.05 -24.97 -14.29
C ILE A 529 -9.63 -25.07 -14.86
N LEU A 530 -9.45 -25.15 -16.18
CA LEU A 530 -8.14 -25.06 -16.82
C LEU A 530 -7.46 -23.72 -16.52
N TYR A 531 -8.18 -22.59 -16.62
CA TYR A 531 -7.64 -21.28 -16.29
C TYR A 531 -7.21 -21.20 -14.82
N ALA A 532 -8.04 -21.68 -13.89
CA ALA A 532 -7.69 -21.78 -12.47
C ALA A 532 -6.42 -22.63 -12.23
N LEU A 533 -6.31 -23.80 -12.90
CA LEU A 533 -5.14 -24.68 -12.82
C LEU A 533 -3.87 -24.04 -13.40
N GLN A 534 -3.99 -23.25 -14.48
CA GLN A 534 -2.85 -22.56 -15.11
C GLN A 534 -2.30 -21.44 -14.22
N ILE A 535 -3.18 -20.64 -13.61
CA ILE A 535 -2.79 -19.60 -12.65
C ILE A 535 -2.28 -20.23 -11.34
N GLY A 536 -2.90 -21.31 -10.86
CA GLY A 536 -2.39 -22.07 -9.72
C GLY A 536 -0.94 -22.55 -9.91
N LYS A 537 -0.56 -22.95 -11.14
CA LYS A 537 0.84 -23.30 -11.48
C LYS A 537 1.77 -22.09 -11.46
N ALA A 538 1.32 -20.93 -11.96
CA ALA A 538 2.10 -19.70 -11.88
C ALA A 538 2.35 -19.28 -10.43
N LEU A 539 1.34 -19.38 -9.58
CA LEU A 539 1.45 -19.06 -8.16
C LEU A 539 2.29 -20.09 -7.38
N ALA A 540 2.25 -21.38 -7.75
CA ALA A 540 3.17 -22.39 -7.21
C ALA A 540 4.63 -22.14 -7.62
N TYR A 541 4.88 -21.55 -8.80
CA TYR A 541 6.21 -21.09 -9.21
C TYR A 541 6.67 -19.88 -8.38
N LEU A 542 5.79 -18.89 -8.14
CA LEU A 542 6.10 -17.74 -7.28
C LEU A 542 6.35 -18.16 -5.81
N GLU A 543 5.53 -19.08 -5.26
CA GLU A 543 5.71 -19.69 -3.93
C GLU A 543 7.10 -20.35 -3.79
N ALA A 544 7.59 -21.01 -4.85
CA ALA A 544 8.88 -21.69 -4.87
C ALA A 544 10.11 -20.77 -4.98
N ILE A 545 9.91 -19.48 -5.28
CA ILE A 545 10.97 -18.45 -5.30
C ILE A 545 10.75 -17.36 -4.23
N SER A 546 9.92 -17.66 -3.22
CA SER A 546 9.52 -16.73 -2.15
C SER A 546 8.97 -15.37 -2.65
N CYS A 547 8.29 -15.36 -3.80
CA CYS A 547 7.63 -14.18 -4.34
C CYS A 547 6.13 -14.20 -4.03
N VAL A 548 5.61 -13.07 -3.56
CA VAL A 548 4.18 -12.87 -3.25
C VAL A 548 3.63 -11.80 -4.17
N HIS A 549 2.53 -12.14 -4.86
CA HIS A 549 1.91 -11.35 -5.92
C HIS A 549 1.13 -10.15 -5.37
N ARG A 550 0.41 -10.35 -4.26
CA ARG A 550 -0.32 -9.32 -3.48
C ARG A 550 -1.55 -8.66 -4.14
N ASP A 551 -1.76 -8.83 -5.45
CA ASP A 551 -3.04 -8.55 -6.11
C ASP A 551 -3.40 -9.64 -7.14
N ILE A 552 -4.06 -10.72 -6.69
CA ILE A 552 -4.48 -11.83 -7.55
C ILE A 552 -5.99 -11.71 -7.81
N ALA A 553 -6.34 -11.36 -9.04
CA ALA A 553 -7.72 -11.15 -9.50
C ALA A 553 -7.81 -11.35 -11.02
N VAL A 554 -9.01 -11.56 -11.58
CA VAL A 554 -9.18 -11.76 -13.04
C VAL A 554 -8.74 -10.56 -13.90
N ARG A 555 -8.71 -9.35 -13.33
CA ARG A 555 -8.15 -8.13 -13.96
C ARG A 555 -6.65 -8.22 -14.26
N ASN A 556 -5.91 -9.01 -13.50
CA ASN A 556 -4.44 -9.12 -13.59
C ASN A 556 -4.04 -10.41 -14.32
N ILE A 557 -4.97 -11.00 -15.07
CA ILE A 557 -4.78 -12.23 -15.84
C ILE A 557 -5.13 -11.97 -17.30
N LEU A 558 -4.21 -12.29 -18.20
CA LEU A 558 -4.35 -12.06 -19.64
C LEU A 558 -4.57 -13.38 -20.39
N VAL A 559 -5.37 -13.32 -21.45
CA VAL A 559 -5.78 -14.48 -22.25
C VAL A 559 -4.93 -14.56 -23.52
N ALA A 560 -3.99 -15.52 -23.54
CA ALA A 560 -3.08 -15.74 -24.66
C ALA A 560 -3.72 -16.56 -25.79
N SER A 561 -4.53 -17.55 -25.44
CA SER A 561 -5.38 -18.33 -26.34
C SER A 561 -6.67 -18.75 -25.62
N SER A 562 -7.64 -19.30 -26.35
CA SER A 562 -8.88 -19.83 -25.76
C SER A 562 -8.68 -20.92 -24.70
N ASP A 563 -7.49 -21.53 -24.65
CA ASP A 563 -7.06 -22.56 -23.71
C ASP A 563 -5.80 -22.20 -22.89
N CYS A 564 -5.31 -20.96 -22.95
CA CYS A 564 -4.13 -20.51 -22.21
C CYS A 564 -4.27 -19.09 -21.62
N VAL A 565 -4.14 -19.00 -20.29
CA VAL A 565 -4.04 -17.72 -19.55
C VAL A 565 -2.67 -17.54 -18.91
N LYS A 566 -2.34 -16.27 -18.60
CA LYS A 566 -1.09 -15.84 -17.97
C LYS A 566 -1.33 -14.79 -16.87
N LEU A 567 -0.61 -14.90 -15.77
CA LEU A 567 -0.62 -13.93 -14.66
C LEU A 567 0.32 -12.74 -14.95
N GLY A 568 -0.14 -11.52 -14.67
CA GLY A 568 0.58 -10.26 -14.88
C GLY A 568 0.26 -9.18 -13.84
N ASP A 569 0.70 -7.95 -14.13
CA ASP A 569 0.74 -6.78 -13.22
C ASP A 569 1.49 -7.05 -11.90
N PHE A 570 2.82 -7.10 -12.00
CA PHE A 570 3.72 -7.34 -10.87
C PHE A 570 4.03 -6.07 -10.06
N GLY A 571 3.36 -4.93 -10.33
CA GLY A 571 3.64 -3.63 -9.72
C GLY A 571 3.42 -3.56 -8.20
N LEU A 572 2.73 -4.54 -7.61
CA LEU A 572 2.60 -4.72 -6.16
C LEU A 572 3.40 -5.91 -5.61
N SER A 573 3.97 -6.74 -6.46
CA SER A 573 4.63 -7.98 -6.07
C SER A 573 6.03 -7.74 -5.50
N ARG A 574 6.46 -8.59 -4.55
CA ARG A 574 7.79 -8.52 -3.92
C ARG A 574 8.30 -9.92 -3.57
N TYR A 575 9.61 -10.05 -3.41
CA TYR A 575 10.22 -11.17 -2.70
C TYR A 575 10.02 -10.99 -1.18
N ILE A 576 9.94 -12.10 -0.46
CA ILE A 576 9.96 -12.16 1.01
C ILE A 576 11.23 -12.90 1.43
N GLU A 577 11.97 -12.31 2.36
CA GLU A 577 13.03 -12.99 3.10
C GLU A 577 12.40 -13.76 4.27
N ASP A 578 12.88 -14.97 4.54
CA ASP A 578 12.30 -15.81 5.60
C ASP A 578 12.31 -15.07 6.96
N ASP A 579 11.20 -15.20 7.70
CA ASP A 579 10.80 -14.47 8.92
C ASP A 579 10.35 -12.99 8.78
N GLU A 580 10.56 -12.26 7.67
CA GLU A 580 10.06 -10.88 7.53
C GLU A 580 8.66 -10.79 6.88
N TYR A 581 7.75 -10.00 7.46
CA TYR A 581 6.43 -9.73 6.88
C TYR A 581 6.23 -8.26 6.50
N TYR A 582 6.00 -8.03 5.20
CA TYR A 582 5.81 -6.70 4.64
C TYR A 582 4.54 -6.00 5.17
N LYS A 583 4.63 -4.69 5.43
CA LYS A 583 3.50 -3.78 5.72
C LYS A 583 3.34 -2.77 4.59
N ALA A 584 2.18 -2.76 3.93
CA ALA A 584 1.90 -1.87 2.79
C ALA A 584 1.53 -0.42 3.18
N SER A 585 1.96 0.52 2.35
CA SER A 585 1.62 1.95 2.42
C SER A 585 0.13 2.25 2.13
N VAL A 586 -0.26 3.52 2.18
CA VAL A 586 -1.67 3.98 2.23
C VAL A 586 -2.29 4.16 0.82
N THR A 587 -2.04 3.22 -0.10
CA THR A 587 -2.64 3.22 -1.44
C THR A 587 -4.04 2.59 -1.47
N ARG A 588 -4.76 2.74 -2.60
CA ARG A 588 -6.10 2.15 -2.81
C ARG A 588 -6.01 0.63 -2.90
N LEU A 589 -6.18 -0.07 -1.77
CA LEU A 589 -6.09 -1.54 -1.71
C LEU A 589 -7.36 -2.25 -2.22
N PRO A 590 -7.22 -3.47 -2.80
CA PRO A 590 -8.33 -4.28 -3.33
C PRO A 590 -9.06 -5.05 -2.22
N ILE A 591 -9.66 -4.35 -1.25
CA ILE A 591 -10.20 -4.91 0.00
C ILE A 591 -11.10 -6.15 -0.21
N LYS A 592 -11.92 -6.20 -1.27
CA LYS A 592 -12.85 -7.32 -1.54
C LYS A 592 -12.17 -8.64 -1.96
N TRP A 593 -10.87 -8.60 -2.31
CA TRP A 593 -10.06 -9.77 -2.67
C TRP A 593 -9.12 -10.21 -1.54
N MET A 594 -8.76 -9.29 -0.64
CA MET A 594 -7.75 -9.50 0.39
C MET A 594 -8.21 -10.46 1.51
N SER A 595 -7.24 -11.11 2.15
CA SER A 595 -7.45 -11.93 3.34
C SER A 595 -7.62 -11.08 4.61
N PRO A 596 -8.23 -11.62 5.69
CA PRO A 596 -8.46 -10.89 6.93
C PRO A 596 -7.18 -10.31 7.55
N GLU A 597 -6.06 -11.04 7.51
CA GLU A 597 -4.77 -10.59 8.05
C GLU A 597 -4.09 -9.51 7.19
N SER A 598 -4.28 -9.53 5.86
CA SER A 598 -3.84 -8.44 4.98
C SER A 598 -4.69 -7.18 5.17
N ILE A 599 -5.99 -7.31 5.46
CA ILE A 599 -6.87 -6.17 5.74
C ILE A 599 -6.51 -5.56 7.11
N ASN A 600 -6.49 -6.37 8.17
CA ASN A 600 -6.35 -5.89 9.55
C ASN A 600 -4.90 -5.48 9.93
N PHE A 601 -3.90 -6.18 9.41
CA PHE A 601 -2.50 -6.02 9.85
C PHE A 601 -1.54 -5.64 8.73
N ARG A 602 -2.05 -5.46 7.50
CA ARG A 602 -1.26 -5.23 6.27
C ARG A 602 -0.22 -6.32 5.97
N ARG A 603 -0.33 -7.50 6.58
CA ARG A 603 0.56 -8.66 6.40
C ARG A 603 0.23 -9.37 5.08
N PHE A 604 1.20 -9.45 4.18
CA PHE A 604 1.10 -10.21 2.93
C PHE A 604 2.08 -11.39 2.96
N THR A 605 1.63 -12.57 2.55
CA THR A 605 2.38 -13.85 2.53
C THR A 605 1.83 -14.77 1.44
N SER A 606 2.47 -15.91 1.16
CA SER A 606 1.89 -16.94 0.29
C SER A 606 0.49 -17.40 0.74
N ALA A 607 0.21 -17.37 2.06
CA ALA A 607 -1.10 -17.72 2.60
C ALA A 607 -2.18 -16.63 2.37
N SER A 608 -1.81 -15.35 2.23
CA SER A 608 -2.75 -14.32 1.77
C SER A 608 -3.01 -14.44 0.25
N ASP A 609 -1.98 -14.80 -0.52
CA ASP A 609 -2.13 -15.07 -1.95
C ASP A 609 -3.01 -16.30 -2.22
N VAL A 610 -2.95 -17.35 -1.40
CA VAL A 610 -3.86 -18.51 -1.46
C VAL A 610 -5.32 -18.08 -1.30
N TRP A 611 -5.61 -17.14 -0.39
CA TRP A 611 -6.94 -16.58 -0.20
C TRP A 611 -7.40 -15.79 -1.44
N MET A 612 -6.55 -14.87 -1.94
CA MET A 612 -6.84 -14.08 -3.14
C MET A 612 -7.05 -14.98 -4.37
N PHE A 613 -6.24 -16.03 -4.53
CA PHE A 613 -6.40 -17.03 -5.58
C PHE A 613 -7.75 -17.74 -5.51
N ALA A 614 -8.26 -18.06 -4.33
CA ALA A 614 -9.61 -18.63 -4.21
C ALA A 614 -10.72 -17.62 -4.50
N VAL A 615 -10.54 -16.32 -4.21
CA VAL A 615 -11.42 -15.27 -4.72
C VAL A 615 -11.36 -15.21 -6.26
N CYS A 616 -10.18 -15.27 -6.85
CA CYS A 616 -10.00 -15.32 -8.31
C CYS A 616 -10.65 -16.57 -8.94
N MET A 617 -10.51 -17.76 -8.34
CA MET A 617 -11.23 -18.96 -8.79
C MET A 617 -12.76 -18.77 -8.73
N TRP A 618 -13.27 -18.04 -7.72
CA TRP A 618 -14.68 -17.69 -7.63
C TRP A 618 -15.11 -16.69 -8.71
N GLU A 619 -14.29 -15.69 -9.04
CA GLU A 619 -14.54 -14.76 -10.15
C GLU A 619 -14.60 -15.50 -11.50
N ILE A 620 -13.64 -16.39 -11.76
CA ILE A 620 -13.58 -17.20 -12.98
C ILE A 620 -14.85 -18.05 -13.13
N LEU A 621 -15.28 -18.74 -12.06
CA LEU A 621 -16.49 -19.57 -12.09
C LEU A 621 -17.80 -18.77 -12.00
N SER A 622 -17.72 -17.47 -11.68
CA SER A 622 -18.85 -16.54 -11.69
C SER A 622 -18.96 -15.74 -13.00
N TYR A 623 -18.04 -15.96 -13.94
CA TYR A 623 -17.88 -15.21 -15.19
C TYR A 623 -17.65 -13.70 -14.96
N GLY A 624 -16.61 -13.36 -14.19
CA GLY A 624 -16.14 -11.97 -14.04
C GLY A 624 -16.92 -11.10 -13.03
N LYS A 625 -17.93 -11.65 -12.34
CA LYS A 625 -18.64 -10.92 -11.27
C LYS A 625 -17.67 -10.46 -10.17
N GLN A 626 -17.83 -9.22 -9.72
CA GLN A 626 -17.10 -8.68 -8.58
C GLN A 626 -17.42 -9.48 -7.28
N PRO A 627 -16.42 -9.88 -6.48
CA PRO A 627 -16.64 -10.47 -5.17
C PRO A 627 -17.29 -9.46 -4.22
N PHE A 628 -18.22 -9.91 -3.38
CA PHE A 628 -18.97 -9.06 -2.43
C PHE A 628 -19.56 -7.79 -3.07
N PHE A 629 -20.12 -7.87 -4.28
CA PHE A 629 -20.67 -6.69 -4.99
C PHE A 629 -21.78 -5.96 -4.20
N TRP A 630 -22.46 -6.66 -3.28
CA TRP A 630 -23.51 -6.14 -2.40
C TRP A 630 -22.99 -5.48 -1.10
N LEU A 631 -21.67 -5.36 -0.89
CA LEU A 631 -21.06 -4.71 0.28
C LEU A 631 -20.17 -3.53 -0.11
N GLU A 632 -20.07 -2.53 0.76
CA GLU A 632 -18.97 -1.57 0.72
C GLU A 632 -17.68 -2.19 1.29
N ASN A 633 -16.52 -1.68 0.88
CA ASN A 633 -15.22 -2.17 1.33
C ASN A 633 -15.06 -2.18 2.87
N LYS A 634 -15.68 -1.23 3.57
CA LYS A 634 -15.63 -1.11 5.04
C LYS A 634 -16.30 -2.29 5.76
N ASP A 635 -17.33 -2.89 5.16
CA ASP A 635 -18.19 -3.88 5.80
C ASP A 635 -17.70 -5.32 5.57
N VAL A 636 -16.90 -5.54 4.51
CA VAL A 636 -16.36 -6.86 4.14
C VAL A 636 -15.68 -7.56 5.32
N ILE A 637 -14.83 -6.86 6.06
CA ILE A 637 -14.11 -7.46 7.20
C ILE A 637 -15.06 -7.91 8.33
N GLY A 638 -16.11 -7.13 8.60
CA GLY A 638 -17.14 -7.46 9.59
C GLY A 638 -18.11 -8.58 9.15
N VAL A 639 -18.02 -9.01 7.90
CA VAL A 639 -18.68 -10.21 7.36
C VAL A 639 -17.72 -11.39 7.43
N LEU A 640 -16.47 -11.24 6.99
CA LEU A 640 -15.44 -12.28 7.07
C LEU A 640 -15.16 -12.75 8.51
N GLU A 641 -15.13 -11.82 9.48
CA GLU A 641 -14.98 -12.13 10.91
C GLU A 641 -16.14 -12.94 11.52
N LYS A 642 -17.33 -12.94 10.90
CA LYS A 642 -18.48 -13.76 11.34
C LYS A 642 -18.41 -15.21 10.84
N GLY A 643 -17.47 -15.50 9.93
CA GLY A 643 -17.37 -16.78 9.24
C GLY A 643 -18.09 -16.83 7.89
N ASP A 644 -18.77 -15.75 7.48
CA ASP A 644 -19.42 -15.65 6.17
C ASP A 644 -18.38 -15.66 5.03
N ARG A 645 -18.74 -16.22 3.87
CA ARG A 645 -17.88 -16.38 2.68
C ARG A 645 -18.67 -16.17 1.38
N LEU A 646 -17.97 -16.05 0.25
CA LEU A 646 -18.60 -15.92 -1.07
C LEU A 646 -19.43 -17.18 -1.41
N PRO A 647 -20.68 -17.05 -1.89
CA PRO A 647 -21.58 -18.19 -2.13
C PRO A 647 -21.14 -19.03 -3.34
N LYS A 648 -21.42 -20.34 -3.35
CA LYS A 648 -21.08 -21.23 -4.46
C LYS A 648 -21.66 -20.72 -5.80
N PRO A 649 -20.84 -20.47 -6.85
CA PRO A 649 -21.34 -20.16 -8.19
C PRO A 649 -22.17 -21.32 -8.76
N ASP A 650 -23.20 -21.04 -9.57
CA ASP A 650 -24.18 -22.04 -10.01
C ASP A 650 -23.52 -23.29 -10.63
N LEU A 651 -22.66 -23.08 -11.63
CA LEU A 651 -21.96 -24.13 -12.40
C LEU A 651 -20.68 -24.66 -11.71
N CYS A 652 -20.35 -24.19 -10.49
CA CYS A 652 -19.17 -24.67 -9.77
C CYS A 652 -19.36 -26.11 -9.25
N PRO A 653 -18.46 -27.07 -9.57
CA PRO A 653 -18.46 -28.41 -9.00
C PRO A 653 -18.30 -28.37 -7.47
N PRO A 654 -19.03 -29.20 -6.69
CA PRO A 654 -18.96 -29.17 -5.23
C PRO A 654 -17.55 -29.35 -4.67
N ILE A 655 -16.75 -30.24 -5.25
CA ILE A 655 -15.37 -30.54 -4.83
C ILE A 655 -14.47 -29.29 -4.96
N LEU A 656 -14.64 -28.52 -6.04
CA LEU A 656 -13.88 -27.29 -6.27
C LEU A 656 -14.29 -26.17 -5.31
N TYR A 657 -15.59 -26.06 -5.00
CA TYR A 657 -16.04 -25.13 -3.95
C TYR A 657 -15.51 -25.52 -2.56
N THR A 658 -15.46 -26.83 -2.24
CA THR A 658 -14.81 -27.31 -1.01
C THR A 658 -13.34 -26.90 -0.95
N LEU A 659 -12.63 -26.94 -2.08
CA LEU A 659 -11.25 -26.46 -2.18
C LEU A 659 -11.16 -24.94 -1.93
N MET A 660 -12.02 -24.13 -2.56
CA MET A 660 -12.11 -22.68 -2.31
C MET A 660 -12.34 -22.38 -0.82
N THR A 661 -13.25 -23.10 -0.16
CA THR A 661 -13.55 -22.87 1.26
C THR A 661 -12.37 -23.21 2.19
N ARG A 662 -11.47 -24.14 1.81
CA ARG A 662 -10.22 -24.39 2.55
C ARG A 662 -9.19 -23.27 2.38
N CYS A 663 -9.13 -22.65 1.21
CA CYS A 663 -8.30 -21.46 0.99
C CYS A 663 -8.83 -20.22 1.75
N TRP A 664 -10.12 -20.21 2.09
CA TRP A 664 -10.75 -19.16 2.88
C TRP A 664 -10.87 -19.48 4.38
N ASP A 665 -10.01 -20.36 4.92
CA ASP A 665 -9.90 -20.46 6.38
C ASP A 665 -9.41 -19.13 6.97
N TYR A 666 -9.91 -18.79 8.15
CA TYR A 666 -9.56 -17.56 8.83
C TYR A 666 -8.11 -17.60 9.31
N ASP A 667 -7.63 -18.74 9.82
CA ASP A 667 -6.21 -18.91 10.17
C ASP A 667 -5.39 -19.10 8.88
N PRO A 668 -4.32 -18.31 8.63
CA PRO A 668 -3.48 -18.49 7.46
C PRO A 668 -2.71 -19.83 7.43
N ASN A 669 -2.53 -20.49 8.57
CA ASN A 669 -1.77 -21.74 8.66
C ASN A 669 -2.59 -22.98 8.24
N ASP A 670 -3.92 -22.94 8.37
CA ASP A 670 -4.81 -24.04 7.96
C ASP A 670 -5.12 -24.02 6.45
N ARG A 671 -4.67 -22.99 5.72
CA ARG A 671 -4.83 -22.84 4.27
C ARG A 671 -3.84 -23.75 3.51
N PRO A 672 -4.26 -24.49 2.47
CA PRO A 672 -3.38 -25.36 1.69
C PRO A 672 -2.37 -24.57 0.84
N LYS A 673 -1.14 -25.10 0.72
CA LYS A 673 -0.08 -24.50 -0.12
C LYS A 673 -0.37 -24.62 -1.61
N PHE A 674 0.22 -23.75 -2.44
CA PHE A 674 -0.07 -23.75 -3.89
C PHE A 674 0.29 -25.08 -4.57
N LYS A 675 1.36 -25.76 -4.12
CA LYS A 675 1.70 -27.12 -4.57
C LYS A 675 0.56 -28.14 -4.40
N GLU A 676 -0.17 -28.09 -3.28
CA GLU A 676 -1.32 -28.99 -3.02
C GLU A 676 -2.55 -28.60 -3.85
N LEU A 677 -2.76 -27.29 -4.04
CA LEU A 677 -3.83 -26.75 -4.86
C LEU A 677 -3.68 -27.14 -6.33
N VAL A 678 -2.47 -27.10 -6.89
CA VAL A 678 -2.19 -27.53 -8.27
C VAL A 678 -2.50 -29.02 -8.47
N CYS A 679 -2.14 -29.89 -7.52
CA CYS A 679 -2.51 -31.30 -7.57
C CYS A 679 -4.03 -31.47 -7.55
N SER A 680 -4.69 -30.87 -6.56
CA SER A 680 -6.15 -30.95 -6.38
C SER A 680 -6.93 -30.44 -7.61
N LEU A 681 -6.50 -29.30 -8.18
CA LEU A 681 -7.09 -28.72 -9.39
C LEU A 681 -6.84 -29.57 -10.64
N SER A 682 -5.71 -30.28 -10.72
CA SER A 682 -5.42 -31.21 -11.82
C SER A 682 -6.39 -32.39 -11.84
N ASP A 683 -6.65 -32.99 -10.68
CA ASP A 683 -7.56 -34.14 -10.57
C ASP A 683 -9.02 -33.74 -10.82
N ILE A 684 -9.44 -32.58 -10.30
CA ILE A 684 -10.75 -31.97 -10.60
C ILE A 684 -10.88 -31.69 -12.11
N TYR A 685 -9.86 -31.09 -12.74
CA TYR A 685 -9.85 -30.79 -14.17
C TYR A 685 -9.98 -32.06 -15.03
N LEU A 686 -9.22 -33.12 -14.72
CA LEU A 686 -9.29 -34.39 -15.44
C LEU A 686 -10.67 -35.05 -15.31
N THR A 687 -11.26 -34.99 -14.12
CA THR A 687 -12.61 -35.51 -13.83
C THR A 687 -13.68 -34.77 -14.64
N GLU A 688 -13.74 -33.44 -14.56
CA GLU A 688 -14.72 -32.62 -15.28
C GLU A 688 -14.52 -32.70 -16.81
N LYS A 689 -13.28 -32.84 -17.28
CA LYS A 689 -12.95 -33.07 -18.70
C LYS A 689 -13.43 -34.44 -19.19
N ALA A 690 -13.46 -35.46 -18.35
CA ALA A 690 -14.05 -36.76 -18.67
C ALA A 690 -15.59 -36.68 -18.73
N ILE A 691 -16.22 -36.07 -17.72
CA ILE A 691 -17.68 -35.85 -17.65
C ILE A 691 -18.18 -35.09 -18.89
N ALA A 692 -17.52 -33.98 -19.26
CA ALA A 692 -17.90 -33.19 -20.43
C ALA A 692 -17.76 -33.96 -21.76
N LYS A 693 -16.74 -34.83 -21.90
CA LYS A 693 -16.60 -35.71 -23.07
C LYS A 693 -17.72 -36.74 -23.15
N GLU A 694 -18.13 -37.32 -22.02
CA GLU A 694 -19.24 -38.29 -22.00
C GLU A 694 -20.59 -37.62 -22.30
N GLN A 695 -20.86 -36.44 -21.72
CA GLN A 695 -22.05 -35.65 -22.05
C GLN A 695 -22.10 -35.33 -23.56
N GLU A 696 -20.98 -34.94 -24.16
CA GLU A 696 -20.92 -34.66 -25.60
C GLU A 696 -21.11 -35.92 -26.45
N ARG A 697 -20.55 -37.08 -26.03
CA ARG A 697 -20.83 -38.38 -26.68
C ARG A 697 -22.32 -38.71 -26.61
N ASN A 698 -22.94 -38.59 -25.43
CA ASN A 698 -24.33 -38.99 -25.22
C ASN A 698 -25.31 -38.07 -25.97
N ASN A 699 -24.99 -36.77 -26.09
CA ASN A 699 -25.75 -35.84 -26.94
C ASN A 699 -25.69 -36.20 -28.44
N ARG A 700 -24.54 -36.69 -28.94
CA ARG A 700 -24.38 -37.15 -30.34
C ARG A 700 -25.15 -38.45 -30.65
N HIS A 701 -25.54 -39.24 -29.65
CA HIS A 701 -26.26 -40.51 -29.82
C HIS A 701 -27.79 -40.40 -29.60
N ARG A 702 -28.33 -39.18 -29.49
CA ARG A 702 -29.74 -38.95 -29.23
C ARG A 702 -30.51 -38.79 -30.56
N PRO A 703 -31.42 -39.71 -30.93
CA PRO A 703 -32.20 -39.57 -32.16
C PRO A 703 -33.15 -38.37 -32.08
N PRO A 704 -33.51 -37.75 -33.22
CA PRO A 704 -34.43 -36.61 -33.25
C PRO A 704 -35.82 -37.00 -32.73
N LYS A 705 -36.46 -36.08 -32.01
CA LYS A 705 -37.86 -36.27 -31.57
C LYS A 705 -38.79 -36.35 -32.78
N ILE A 706 -39.67 -37.35 -32.77
CA ILE A 706 -40.82 -37.43 -33.68
C ILE A 706 -41.82 -36.31 -33.32
N MET A 707 -42.57 -35.84 -34.33
CA MET A 707 -43.52 -34.73 -34.26
C MET A 707 -44.60 -34.91 -33.18
N GLU A 708 -45.07 -33.78 -32.64
CA GLU A 708 -46.22 -33.70 -31.73
C GLU A 708 -47.56 -33.84 -32.47
N PRO A 709 -48.55 -34.56 -31.92
CA PRO A 709 -49.96 -34.39 -32.26
C PRO A 709 -50.57 -33.21 -31.47
N MET A 710 -51.54 -32.51 -32.06
CA MET A 710 -52.17 -31.34 -31.42
C MET A 710 -53.36 -31.69 -30.51
N SER A 711 -53.45 -30.92 -29.42
CA SER A 711 -54.67 -30.31 -28.81
C SER A 711 -55.82 -31.15 -28.18
N PHE A 712 -56.53 -30.46 -27.29
CA PHE A 712 -57.84 -30.72 -26.65
C PHE A 712 -58.00 -31.70 -25.45
N GLN A 713 -58.23 -31.04 -24.30
CA GLN A 713 -59.20 -31.33 -23.22
C GLN A 713 -59.03 -32.51 -22.23
N GLU A 714 -59.57 -32.27 -21.03
CA GLU A 714 -59.39 -33.02 -19.79
C GLU A 714 -60.70 -33.67 -19.30
N PRO A 715 -60.69 -34.97 -18.96
CA PRO A 715 -61.74 -35.59 -18.14
C PRO A 715 -61.17 -36.54 -17.05
N PRO A 716 -61.99 -37.18 -16.19
CA PRO A 716 -62.49 -36.66 -14.90
C PRO A 716 -61.85 -37.38 -13.68
N PRO A 717 -62.11 -36.94 -12.42
CA PRO A 717 -61.44 -37.49 -11.23
C PRO A 717 -61.85 -38.94 -10.90
N LYS A 718 -60.90 -39.71 -10.33
CA LYS A 718 -61.11 -41.10 -9.88
C LYS A 718 -61.47 -41.19 -8.37
N PRO A 719 -62.25 -42.19 -7.95
CA PRO A 719 -62.94 -42.19 -6.65
C PRO A 719 -62.09 -42.69 -5.46
N SER A 720 -62.47 -42.22 -4.26
CA SER A 720 -61.86 -42.57 -2.97
C SER A 720 -62.26 -43.97 -2.46
N ARG A 721 -61.36 -44.62 -1.72
CA ARG A 721 -61.65 -45.78 -0.84
C ARG A 721 -61.01 -45.60 0.56
N PRO A 722 -61.43 -46.33 1.61
CA PRO A 722 -61.81 -45.65 2.85
C PRO A 722 -60.84 -45.85 4.03
N LYS A 723 -61.11 -45.09 5.10
CA LYS A 723 -60.42 -45.10 6.39
C LYS A 723 -60.56 -46.44 7.11
N TYR A 724 -59.51 -46.86 7.82
CA TYR A 724 -59.57 -47.78 8.96
C TYR A 724 -58.63 -47.27 10.07
N LYS A 725 -58.93 -47.57 11.35
CA LYS A 725 -58.04 -47.29 12.50
C LYS A 725 -57.56 -48.62 13.14
N PRO A 726 -56.92 -48.67 14.35
CA PRO A 726 -55.58 -49.22 14.48
C PRO A 726 -55.53 -50.58 15.20
N PRO A 727 -54.39 -51.30 15.15
CA PRO A 727 -54.19 -52.51 15.95
C PRO A 727 -53.71 -52.20 17.38
N PRO A 728 -54.23 -52.89 18.42
CA PRO A 728 -53.58 -52.99 19.73
C PRO A 728 -52.47 -54.07 19.73
N GLN A 729 -51.70 -54.13 20.82
CA GLN A 729 -50.52 -54.98 20.98
C GLN A 729 -50.86 -56.42 21.41
N THR A 730 -50.10 -57.43 20.94
CA THR A 730 -49.69 -58.59 21.78
C THR A 730 -48.50 -59.40 21.21
N ASN A 731 -47.38 -59.35 21.93
CA ASN A 731 -46.48 -60.44 22.35
C ASN A 731 -46.09 -61.65 21.43
N LEU A 732 -44.76 -61.76 21.29
CA LEU A 732 -43.93 -62.98 21.47
C LEU A 732 -44.05 -64.18 20.51
N LEU A 733 -43.01 -64.38 19.67
CA LEU A 733 -42.10 -65.55 19.72
C LEU A 733 -40.89 -65.40 18.75
N ALA A 734 -39.75 -66.00 19.11
CA ALA A 734 -38.45 -66.07 18.39
C ALA A 734 -37.82 -67.48 18.72
N PRO A 735 -36.66 -68.00 18.20
CA PRO A 735 -35.45 -67.27 17.72
C PRO A 735 -34.45 -67.92 16.67
N LYS A 736 -33.46 -67.11 16.20
CA LYS A 736 -32.01 -67.44 15.87
C LYS A 736 -31.55 -68.26 14.61
N LEU A 737 -30.21 -68.32 14.40
CA LEU A 737 -29.42 -68.42 13.12
C LEU A 737 -28.03 -69.15 13.26
N GLN A 738 -27.32 -69.51 12.16
CA GLN A 738 -25.92 -70.08 12.01
C GLN A 738 -25.48 -70.16 10.49
N PHE A 739 -24.25 -70.47 9.98
CA PHE A 739 -22.80 -70.21 10.31
C PHE A 739 -21.80 -70.80 9.21
N GLN A 740 -20.53 -70.34 9.11
CA GLN A 740 -19.26 -71.16 8.92
C GLN A 740 -18.46 -71.45 7.56
N VAL A 741 -17.82 -70.44 6.94
CA VAL A 741 -16.40 -70.35 6.38
C VAL A 741 -15.89 -71.04 5.01
N PRO A 742 -14.67 -71.66 4.76
CA PRO A 742 -13.78 -71.27 3.59
C PRO A 742 -12.92 -72.31 2.73
N GLU A 743 -12.13 -71.76 1.76
CA GLU A 743 -10.80 -72.16 1.15
C GLU A 743 -10.67 -72.90 -0.23
N GLY A 744 -9.88 -72.31 -1.17
CA GLY A 744 -9.51 -72.78 -2.52
C GLY A 744 -8.93 -71.65 -3.42
N LEU A 745 -8.11 -71.94 -4.46
CA LEU A 745 -7.28 -70.92 -5.17
C LEU A 745 -7.45 -70.79 -6.71
N CYS A 746 -7.10 -69.59 -7.18
CA CYS A 746 -6.84 -69.11 -8.57
C CYS A 746 -8.01 -68.66 -9.49
N ALA A 747 -7.86 -67.39 -9.91
CA ALA A 747 -8.37 -66.69 -11.12
C ALA A 747 -9.81 -66.12 -11.15
N SER A 748 -9.88 -64.81 -11.42
CA SER A 748 -11.05 -64.01 -11.84
C SER A 748 -12.36 -64.28 -11.09
N SER A 749 -12.61 -63.55 -9.99
CA SER A 749 -13.61 -63.93 -8.97
C SER A 749 -15.00 -63.28 -9.10
N PRO A 750 -16.03 -64.04 -9.51
CA PRO A 750 -17.40 -63.94 -8.98
C PRO A 750 -17.57 -64.77 -7.68
N THR A 751 -18.83 -65.02 -7.27
CA THR A 751 -19.31 -66.19 -6.46
C THR A 751 -19.52 -66.02 -4.93
N LEU A 752 -20.80 -65.88 -4.54
CA LEU A 752 -21.54 -66.43 -3.38
C LEU A 752 -21.09 -66.28 -1.88
N THR A 753 -22.07 -65.92 -1.03
CA THR A 753 -22.30 -66.35 0.39
C THR A 753 -21.36 -65.86 1.54
N SER A 754 -21.56 -66.38 2.79
CA SER A 754 -21.12 -65.86 4.13
C SER A 754 -21.45 -66.93 5.23
N PRO A 755 -21.53 -66.75 6.59
CA PRO A 755 -21.29 -65.58 7.51
C PRO A 755 -20.67 -65.85 8.95
N ILE A 756 -20.52 -64.75 9.75
CA ILE A 756 -20.76 -64.61 11.23
C ILE A 756 -19.69 -65.00 12.33
N GLU A 757 -19.67 -64.18 13.42
CA GLU A 757 -19.29 -64.28 14.88
C GLU A 757 -18.02 -64.95 15.54
N TYR A 758 -17.47 -64.21 16.56
CA TYR A 758 -16.94 -64.61 17.91
C TYR A 758 -15.57 -65.35 18.02
N GLN A 759 -14.75 -65.31 19.10
CA GLN A 759 -14.72 -64.75 20.50
C GLN A 759 -13.24 -64.28 20.82
N SER A 760 -12.90 -63.22 21.59
CA SER A 760 -12.90 -63.03 23.08
C SER A 760 -11.83 -63.87 23.84
N PRO A 761 -11.28 -63.51 25.05
CA PRO A 761 -11.25 -62.24 25.83
C PRO A 761 -9.87 -61.89 26.52
N VAL A 762 -9.88 -60.98 27.53
CA VAL A 762 -9.01 -60.92 28.77
C VAL A 762 -7.79 -59.96 28.84
N ASN A 763 -7.99 -58.84 29.58
CA ASN A 763 -7.09 -58.13 30.54
C ASN A 763 -5.71 -57.55 30.13
N SER A 764 -5.17 -56.47 30.75
CA SER A 764 -5.78 -55.46 31.67
C SER A 764 -4.92 -54.18 31.84
N LEU A 765 -5.61 -53.05 32.06
CA LEU A 765 -5.29 -51.93 32.96
C LEU A 765 -3.86 -51.32 32.98
N HIS A 766 -3.72 -50.06 32.52
CA HIS A 766 -3.72 -48.89 33.43
C HIS A 766 -3.58 -47.53 32.71
N THR A 767 -4.66 -46.72 32.67
CA THR A 767 -4.67 -45.24 32.86
C THR A 767 -6.13 -44.69 32.80
N PRO A 768 -6.45 -43.54 33.43
CA PRO A 768 -7.83 -43.04 33.60
C PRO A 768 -8.32 -42.09 32.49
N PRO A 769 -9.64 -41.82 32.37
CA PRO A 769 -10.25 -41.21 31.18
C PRO A 769 -10.38 -39.68 31.20
N LEU A 770 -10.41 -39.07 30.01
CA LEU A 770 -10.84 -37.69 29.79
C LEU A 770 -12.36 -37.60 29.58
N ASN A 771 -12.95 -36.52 30.11
CA ASN A 771 -14.39 -36.38 30.27
C ASN A 771 -15.05 -35.77 29.03
N ARG A 772 -15.99 -36.49 28.38
CA ARG A 772 -16.95 -35.89 27.44
C ARG A 772 -18.11 -35.29 28.23
N HIS A 773 -18.57 -34.08 27.91
CA HIS A 773 -19.99 -33.70 27.95
C HIS A 773 -20.25 -32.34 27.26
N ASN A 774 -21.38 -32.26 26.54
CA ASN A 774 -22.22 -31.08 26.29
C ASN A 774 -21.59 -29.79 25.72
N VAL A 775 -21.59 -29.68 24.38
CA VAL A 775 -21.72 -28.38 23.70
C VAL A 775 -23.16 -27.89 23.85
N PHE A 776 -23.35 -26.63 24.27
CA PHE A 776 -24.67 -26.04 24.49
C PHE A 776 -25.34 -25.60 23.17
N LYS A 777 -26.65 -25.90 23.04
CA LYS A 777 -27.53 -25.12 22.14
C LYS A 777 -27.70 -23.70 22.71
N ARG A 778 -27.70 -22.69 21.84
CA ARG A 778 -28.38 -21.41 22.09
C ARG A 778 -29.14 -20.92 20.85
N HIS A 779 -30.19 -20.14 21.13
CA HIS A 779 -31.26 -19.78 20.20
C HIS A 779 -30.82 -18.77 19.14
N SER A 780 -31.52 -18.79 18.00
CA SER A 780 -31.60 -17.66 17.07
C SER A 780 -33.07 -17.27 16.91
N MET A 781 -33.34 -15.96 17.02
CA MET A 781 -34.51 -15.15 16.60
C MET A 781 -35.95 -15.68 16.83
N ARG A 782 -36.89 -14.72 16.95
CA ARG A 782 -38.32 -14.99 17.22
C ARG A 782 -38.99 -15.81 16.11
N GLU A 783 -39.83 -16.77 16.51
CA GLU A 783 -40.92 -17.28 15.68
C GLU A 783 -42.12 -16.32 15.77
N GLU A 784 -42.40 -15.58 14.70
CA GLU A 784 -43.69 -14.97 14.38
C GLU A 784 -43.72 -14.73 12.86
N ASP A 785 -44.90 -14.69 12.25
CA ASP A 785 -45.14 -14.49 10.80
C ASP A 785 -44.51 -15.50 9.79
N PHE A 786 -44.38 -16.78 10.16
CA PHE A 786 -44.28 -17.87 9.19
C PHE A 786 -45.31 -18.99 9.43
N LEU A 787 -46.30 -19.08 8.54
CA LEU A 787 -47.21 -20.22 8.44
C LEU A 787 -46.42 -21.49 8.08
N ARG A 788 -46.27 -22.41 9.04
CA ARG A 788 -45.64 -23.71 8.80
C ARG A 788 -46.53 -24.57 7.88
N PRO A 789 -46.06 -25.00 6.69
CA PRO A 789 -46.80 -25.95 5.86
C PRO A 789 -46.96 -27.29 6.58
N ALA A 790 -48.15 -27.88 6.49
CA ALA A 790 -48.51 -29.12 7.16
C ALA A 790 -48.01 -30.37 6.41
N SER A 791 -47.51 -30.23 5.18
CA SER A 791 -46.98 -31.32 4.37
C SER A 791 -45.74 -30.92 3.56
N ARG A 792 -44.95 -31.93 3.16
CA ARG A 792 -43.75 -31.77 2.32
C ARG A 792 -44.10 -31.18 0.94
N GLU A 793 -45.23 -31.57 0.37
CA GLU A 793 -45.71 -31.11 -0.93
C GLU A 793 -46.18 -29.66 -0.90
N GLU A 794 -46.80 -29.23 0.21
CA GLU A 794 -47.21 -27.85 0.43
C GLU A 794 -46.00 -26.92 0.67
N ALA A 795 -44.99 -27.38 1.41
CA ALA A 795 -43.71 -26.69 1.54
C ALA A 795 -43.00 -26.52 0.19
N GLN A 796 -43.06 -27.54 -0.66
CA GLN A 796 -42.45 -27.52 -1.99
C GLN A 796 -43.21 -26.55 -2.94
N LYS A 797 -44.54 -26.53 -2.90
CA LYS A 797 -45.37 -25.55 -3.64
C LYS A 797 -45.14 -24.11 -3.19
N LEU A 798 -45.04 -23.85 -1.88
CA LEU A 798 -44.70 -22.52 -1.36
C LEU A 798 -43.33 -22.06 -1.85
N TRP A 799 -42.33 -22.95 -1.85
CA TRP A 799 -40.99 -22.63 -2.33
C TRP A 799 -40.91 -22.43 -3.85
N GLU A 800 -41.69 -23.17 -4.63
CA GLU A 800 -41.84 -22.96 -6.08
C GLU A 800 -42.56 -21.65 -6.39
N MET A 801 -43.59 -21.28 -5.62
CA MET A 801 -44.30 -20.00 -5.73
C MET A 801 -43.38 -18.82 -5.39
N GLU A 802 -42.62 -18.88 -4.29
CA GLU A 802 -41.71 -17.81 -3.90
C GLU A 802 -40.52 -17.68 -4.89
N ARG A 803 -40.06 -18.79 -5.47
CA ARG A 803 -39.08 -18.78 -6.58
C ARG A 803 -39.66 -18.13 -7.84
N ALA A 804 -40.93 -18.37 -8.18
CA ALA A 804 -41.59 -17.71 -9.31
C ALA A 804 -41.72 -16.20 -9.08
N LYS A 805 -42.10 -15.80 -7.86
CA LYS A 805 -42.17 -14.41 -7.40
C LYS A 805 -40.82 -13.68 -7.52
N MET A 806 -39.73 -14.33 -7.08
CA MET A 806 -38.37 -13.81 -7.25
C MET A 806 -37.98 -13.66 -8.73
N ARG A 807 -38.33 -14.60 -9.61
CA ARG A 807 -38.08 -14.46 -11.06
C ARG A 807 -38.83 -13.27 -11.65
N GLN A 808 -40.12 -13.13 -11.33
CA GLN A 808 -40.95 -12.03 -11.83
C GLN A 808 -40.43 -10.66 -11.35
N MET A 809 -39.87 -10.60 -10.13
CA MET A 809 -39.19 -9.42 -9.61
C MET A 809 -37.87 -9.13 -10.36
N LEU A 810 -37.09 -10.18 -10.67
CA LEU A 810 -35.84 -10.06 -11.44
C LEU A 810 -36.09 -9.61 -12.89
N GLU A 811 -37.12 -10.15 -13.54
CA GLU A 811 -37.57 -9.76 -14.88
C GLU A 811 -38.06 -8.31 -14.89
N LYS A 812 -38.78 -7.87 -13.84
CA LYS A 812 -39.19 -6.47 -13.68
C LYS A 812 -37.99 -5.54 -13.51
N GLN A 813 -36.99 -5.92 -12.70
CA GLN A 813 -35.75 -5.15 -12.57
C GLN A 813 -34.93 -5.11 -13.87
N GLN A 814 -34.80 -6.22 -14.61
CA GLN A 814 -34.15 -6.21 -15.92
C GLN A 814 -34.90 -5.33 -16.93
N LYS A 815 -36.23 -5.33 -16.90
CA LYS A 815 -37.04 -4.47 -17.77
C LYS A 815 -36.83 -2.99 -17.42
N GLN A 816 -36.89 -2.61 -16.14
CA GLN A 816 -36.57 -1.25 -15.71
C GLN A 816 -35.13 -0.85 -16.10
N MET A 817 -34.13 -1.69 -15.86
CA MET A 817 -32.73 -1.41 -16.24
C MET A 817 -32.56 -1.18 -17.75
N VAL A 818 -33.32 -1.89 -18.60
CA VAL A 818 -33.31 -1.68 -20.06
C VAL A 818 -34.07 -0.41 -20.45
N GLU A 819 -35.16 -0.08 -19.76
CA GLU A 819 -35.90 1.18 -19.95
C GLU A 819 -35.06 2.39 -19.53
N ASP A 820 -34.38 2.32 -18.38
CA ASP A 820 -33.41 3.31 -17.89
C ASP A 820 -32.23 3.47 -18.85
N TYR A 821 -31.68 2.37 -19.40
CA TYR A 821 -30.58 2.43 -20.38
C TYR A 821 -31.02 3.04 -21.73
N GLN A 822 -32.26 2.79 -22.15
CA GLN A 822 -32.84 3.43 -23.35
C GLN A 822 -33.11 4.91 -23.11
N TRP A 823 -33.61 5.27 -21.91
CA TRP A 823 -33.82 6.65 -21.48
C TRP A 823 -32.48 7.41 -21.43
N LEU A 824 -31.44 6.85 -20.80
CA LEU A 824 -30.09 7.43 -20.77
C LEU A 824 -29.52 7.66 -22.19
N ARG A 825 -29.78 6.76 -23.15
CA ARG A 825 -29.41 6.95 -24.57
C ARG A 825 -30.28 7.95 -25.34
N GLN A 826 -31.42 8.37 -24.81
CA GLN A 826 -32.21 9.47 -25.33
C GLN A 826 -31.77 10.80 -24.71
N GLU A 827 -31.47 10.81 -23.40
CA GLU A 827 -30.88 11.93 -22.66
C GLU A 827 -29.50 12.31 -23.26
N GLU A 828 -28.61 11.34 -23.47
CA GLU A 828 -27.31 11.52 -24.12
C GLU A 828 -27.42 12.15 -25.52
N LYS A 829 -28.51 11.87 -26.23
CA LYS A 829 -28.80 12.44 -27.56
C LYS A 829 -29.54 13.78 -27.54
N SER A 830 -30.13 14.18 -26.41
CA SER A 830 -30.78 15.49 -26.26
C SER A 830 -29.83 16.55 -25.68
N LEU A 831 -28.67 16.13 -25.17
CA LEU A 831 -27.67 16.98 -24.52
C LEU A 831 -26.58 17.54 -25.46
N ASP A 832 -26.53 17.15 -26.75
CA ASP A 832 -25.60 17.68 -27.75
C ASP A 832 -26.33 18.51 -28.83
N PRO A 833 -26.21 19.85 -28.79
CA PRO A 833 -26.75 20.73 -29.82
C PRO A 833 -25.67 21.34 -30.73
N MET A 834 -24.76 20.57 -31.36
CA MET A 834 -24.23 20.98 -32.70
C MET A 834 -23.59 19.92 -33.64
N VAL A 835 -24.00 18.64 -33.65
CA VAL A 835 -23.92 17.84 -34.90
C VAL A 835 -25.16 16.95 -35.10
N TYR A 836 -26.05 17.34 -36.01
CA TYR A 836 -26.61 16.54 -37.13
C TYR A 836 -27.94 17.10 -37.63
N LEU A 837 -27.90 17.81 -38.77
CA LEU A 837 -29.10 17.99 -39.59
C LEU A 837 -28.78 18.13 -41.09
N ASN A 838 -28.17 17.09 -41.67
CA ASN A 838 -28.51 16.72 -43.05
C ASN A 838 -28.17 15.24 -43.40
N ASN A 839 -29.23 14.44 -43.49
CA ASN A 839 -29.55 13.45 -44.52
C ASN A 839 -28.55 12.37 -45.02
N ASN A 840 -29.11 11.16 -45.10
CA ASN A 840 -28.67 9.95 -45.81
C ASN A 840 -27.87 10.15 -47.12
N SER A 841 -26.70 9.51 -47.23
CA SER A 841 -26.23 8.63 -48.34
C SER A 841 -24.69 8.66 -48.51
N PRO A 842 -24.02 7.53 -48.82
CA PRO A 842 -22.56 7.44 -49.04
C PRO A 842 -22.19 7.37 -50.56
N PRO A 843 -20.90 7.23 -50.95
CA PRO A 843 -19.61 7.63 -50.35
C PRO A 843 -18.71 8.45 -51.33
N LEU A 844 -17.52 8.93 -50.91
CA LEU A 844 -16.19 8.73 -51.58
C LEU A 844 -15.03 9.57 -50.97
N LEU A 845 -13.80 9.26 -51.44
CA LEU A 845 -12.45 9.77 -51.10
C LEU A 845 -12.00 10.88 -52.09
N PRO A 846 -10.80 11.53 -51.98
CA PRO A 846 -9.94 11.89 -50.83
C PRO A 846 -9.34 13.35 -50.93
N GLU A 847 -8.25 13.61 -50.16
CA GLU A 847 -7.09 14.50 -50.45
C GLU A 847 -7.06 16.02 -50.07
N LYS A 848 -5.94 16.39 -49.41
CA LYS A 848 -5.13 17.65 -49.52
C LYS A 848 -5.76 19.01 -49.12
N GLU A 849 -5.03 20.07 -48.74
CA GLU A 849 -3.66 20.34 -48.21
C GLU A 849 -3.65 21.81 -47.70
N THR A 850 -2.68 22.25 -46.86
CA THR A 850 -2.26 23.67 -46.64
C THR A 850 -3.31 24.68 -46.08
N ASP A 851 -2.95 25.84 -45.51
CA ASP A 851 -1.87 26.18 -44.56
C ASP A 851 -2.19 27.49 -43.79
N TYR A 852 -1.48 27.73 -42.66
CA TYR A 852 -1.14 29.01 -41.98
C TYR A 852 -2.10 30.23 -41.82
N THR A 853 -1.96 30.89 -40.64
CA THR A 853 -2.13 32.35 -40.34
C THR A 853 -3.57 32.96 -40.37
N GLU A 854 -3.97 33.98 -39.58
CA GLU A 854 -3.37 34.65 -38.39
C GLU A 854 -4.42 35.35 -37.49
N PHE A 855 -3.95 35.90 -36.35
CA PHE A 855 -4.58 36.82 -35.37
C PHE A 855 -5.89 37.57 -35.72
N THR A 856 -6.81 37.67 -34.75
CA THR A 856 -7.17 38.94 -34.04
C THR A 856 -8.12 38.75 -32.84
N GLY A 857 -8.38 39.81 -32.07
CA GLY A 857 -9.06 39.78 -30.76
C GLY A 857 -10.60 39.76 -30.74
N PRO A 858 -11.22 39.81 -29.54
CA PRO A 858 -12.61 39.38 -29.32
C PRO A 858 -13.70 40.45 -29.59
N PRO A 859 -14.79 40.11 -30.31
CA PRO A 859 -16.03 40.89 -30.35
C PRO A 859 -16.91 40.65 -29.11
N GLN A 860 -17.76 41.63 -28.77
CA GLN A 860 -18.62 41.62 -27.58
C GLN A 860 -19.97 40.90 -27.81
N LYS A 861 -20.63 40.49 -26.71
CA LYS A 861 -21.96 39.84 -26.72
C LYS A 861 -23.08 40.80 -27.15
N PRO A 862 -23.92 40.44 -28.14
CA PRO A 862 -25.27 41.00 -28.29
C PRO A 862 -26.22 40.58 -27.14
N PRO A 863 -27.36 41.28 -26.95
CA PRO A 863 -28.22 41.10 -25.77
C PRO A 863 -29.12 39.85 -25.84
N ARG A 864 -29.53 39.37 -24.65
CA ARG A 864 -30.58 38.34 -24.51
C ARG A 864 -31.94 38.88 -24.95
N LEU A 865 -32.64 38.13 -25.81
CA LEU A 865 -34.09 38.21 -25.97
C LEU A 865 -34.78 37.04 -25.24
N GLY A 866 -36.08 37.16 -25.00
CA GLY A 866 -36.82 36.39 -24.01
C GLY A 866 -36.79 34.87 -24.18
N ALA A 867 -36.76 34.16 -23.06
CA ALA A 867 -36.95 32.71 -23.04
C ALA A 867 -38.41 32.35 -23.36
N GLN A 868 -38.61 31.24 -24.07
CA GLN A 868 -39.81 30.42 -23.90
C GLN A 868 -39.50 29.28 -22.93
N PRO A 869 -40.41 28.92 -22.01
CA PRO A 869 -40.19 27.84 -21.06
C PRO A 869 -40.36 26.49 -21.77
N ILE A 870 -39.27 25.74 -21.90
CA ILE A 870 -39.33 24.31 -22.24
C ILE A 870 -39.94 23.59 -21.03
N GLN A 871 -41.06 22.87 -21.23
CA GLN A 871 -41.68 22.07 -20.17
C GLN A 871 -40.80 20.83 -19.89
N PRO A 872 -40.46 20.54 -18.61
CA PRO A 872 -39.73 19.34 -18.26
C PRO A 872 -40.62 18.09 -18.36
N THR A 873 -40.11 17.04 -18.99
CA THR A 873 -40.82 15.76 -19.16
C THR A 873 -40.93 15.00 -17.82
N PRO A 874 -42.10 14.46 -17.43
CA PRO A 874 -42.24 13.77 -16.14
C PRO A 874 -41.59 12.38 -16.09
N THR A 875 -40.99 12.02 -14.95
CA THR A 875 -40.59 10.62 -14.65
C THR A 875 -41.77 9.69 -14.33
N ALA A 876 -42.99 10.23 -14.17
CA ALA A 876 -44.25 9.49 -14.11
C ALA A 876 -45.46 10.43 -14.35
N ASN A 877 -46.57 9.89 -14.87
CA ASN A 877 -47.81 10.64 -15.19
C ASN A 877 -48.61 11.04 -13.93
N LEU A 878 -48.06 11.99 -13.15
CA LEU A 878 -48.74 12.68 -12.07
C LEU A 878 -49.06 14.11 -12.49
N ASP A 879 -50.20 14.65 -12.05
CA ASP A 879 -50.42 16.09 -12.06
C ASP A 879 -49.42 16.78 -11.12
N ARG A 880 -48.60 17.70 -11.67
CA ARG A 880 -47.57 18.46 -10.95
C ARG A 880 -47.95 19.90 -10.65
N THR A 881 -49.14 20.34 -11.05
CA THR A 881 -49.54 21.76 -11.07
C THR A 881 -49.45 22.42 -9.69
N ASP A 882 -49.76 21.67 -8.62
CA ASP A 882 -49.74 22.11 -7.22
C ASP A 882 -48.66 21.38 -6.37
N ASP A 883 -47.68 20.68 -6.96
CA ASP A 883 -46.70 19.86 -6.22
C ASP A 883 -45.54 20.69 -5.65
N THR A 884 -45.69 21.14 -4.41
CA THR A 884 -44.71 22.00 -3.70
C THR A 884 -43.33 21.35 -3.54
N VAL A 885 -43.26 20.02 -3.38
CA VAL A 885 -42.00 19.29 -3.28
C VAL A 885 -41.29 19.28 -4.62
N TYR A 886 -42.00 18.97 -5.71
CA TYR A 886 -41.47 19.05 -7.08
C TYR A 886 -40.93 20.45 -7.40
N GLY A 887 -41.69 21.50 -7.06
CA GLY A 887 -41.26 22.90 -7.23
C GLY A 887 -39.97 23.24 -6.47
N ASN A 888 -39.85 22.82 -5.20
CA ASN A 888 -38.66 23.07 -4.40
C ASN A 888 -37.42 22.27 -4.85
N VAL A 889 -37.61 21.05 -5.38
CA VAL A 889 -36.52 20.28 -6.04
C VAL A 889 -36.01 21.04 -7.25
N MET A 890 -36.91 21.56 -8.10
CA MET A 890 -36.52 22.33 -9.29
C MET A 890 -35.84 23.67 -8.94
N GLU A 891 -36.24 24.33 -7.85
CA GLU A 891 -35.47 25.46 -7.31
C GLU A 891 -34.05 25.06 -6.85
N LEU A 892 -33.89 23.92 -6.18
CA LEU A 892 -32.60 23.44 -5.70
C LEU A 892 -31.66 23.05 -6.86
N VAL A 893 -32.16 22.31 -7.85
CA VAL A 893 -31.40 21.98 -9.08
C VAL A 893 -31.00 23.27 -9.82
N LYS A 894 -31.89 24.26 -9.90
CA LYS A 894 -31.60 25.57 -10.50
C LYS A 894 -30.51 26.33 -9.73
N ALA A 895 -30.49 26.26 -8.39
CA ALA A 895 -29.44 26.86 -7.57
C ALA A 895 -28.08 26.18 -7.78
N VAL A 896 -28.05 24.85 -7.92
CA VAL A 896 -26.84 24.07 -8.24
C VAL A 896 -26.32 24.41 -9.65
N LEU A 897 -27.21 24.53 -10.64
CA LEU A 897 -26.84 24.96 -12.00
C LEU A 897 -26.33 26.42 -12.02
N GLN A 898 -26.89 27.31 -11.19
CA GLN A 898 -26.38 28.67 -11.03
C GLN A 898 -24.96 28.67 -10.43
N LEU A 899 -24.73 27.90 -9.36
CA LEU A 899 -23.40 27.69 -8.77
C LEU A 899 -22.41 27.20 -9.84
N LYS A 900 -22.79 26.21 -10.66
CA LYS A 900 -21.95 25.69 -11.77
C LYS A 900 -21.56 26.77 -12.79
N ASN A 901 -22.47 27.69 -13.11
CA ASN A 901 -22.23 28.73 -14.11
C ASN A 901 -21.43 29.93 -13.56
N GLU A 902 -21.49 30.20 -12.25
CA GLU A 902 -20.89 31.38 -11.62
C GLU A 902 -19.52 31.10 -10.97
N ILE A 903 -19.23 29.85 -10.55
CA ILE A 903 -18.00 29.50 -9.81
C ILE A 903 -16.68 29.90 -10.51
N SER A 904 -16.64 29.84 -11.85
CA SER A 904 -15.45 30.18 -12.66
C SER A 904 -15.30 31.69 -12.91
N GLN A 905 -16.28 32.50 -12.52
CA GLN A 905 -16.32 33.96 -12.70
C GLN A 905 -16.36 34.72 -11.36
N LEU A 906 -16.74 34.06 -10.27
CA LEU A 906 -16.74 34.61 -8.92
C LEU A 906 -15.34 34.54 -8.27
N PRO A 907 -14.93 35.58 -7.51
CA PRO A 907 -13.78 35.50 -6.63
C PRO A 907 -14.12 34.62 -5.40
N PRO A 908 -13.13 34.15 -4.62
CA PRO A 908 -13.33 33.19 -3.53
C PRO A 908 -14.33 33.63 -2.46
N GLU A 909 -14.41 34.94 -2.19
CA GLU A 909 -15.34 35.55 -1.24
C GLU A 909 -16.79 35.38 -1.71
N GLY A 910 -17.02 35.28 -3.02
CA GLY A 910 -18.34 35.06 -3.63
C GLY A 910 -18.89 33.64 -3.47
N TYR A 911 -18.03 32.63 -3.25
CA TYR A 911 -18.45 31.23 -3.16
C TYR A 911 -19.44 30.97 -2.02
N ILE A 912 -19.33 31.73 -0.92
CA ILE A 912 -20.27 31.64 0.21
C ILE A 912 -21.70 32.09 -0.16
N ILE A 913 -21.86 32.94 -1.18
CA ILE A 913 -23.16 33.45 -1.61
C ILE A 913 -23.91 32.38 -2.39
N VAL A 914 -23.25 31.75 -3.38
CA VAL A 914 -23.86 30.68 -4.20
C VAL A 914 -24.16 29.42 -3.40
N VAL A 915 -23.25 29.00 -2.49
CA VAL A 915 -23.50 27.86 -1.60
C VAL A 915 -24.60 28.14 -0.59
N LYS A 916 -24.71 29.39 -0.08
CA LYS A 916 -25.83 29.81 0.78
C LYS A 916 -27.17 29.76 0.04
N ASN A 917 -27.22 30.12 -1.24
CA ASN A 917 -28.44 30.01 -2.04
C ASN A 917 -28.90 28.54 -2.19
N VAL A 918 -27.97 27.62 -2.49
CA VAL A 918 -28.24 26.16 -2.51
C VAL A 918 -28.78 25.68 -1.16
N GLY A 919 -28.14 26.08 -0.05
CA GLY A 919 -28.59 25.73 1.30
C GLY A 919 -29.96 26.32 1.71
N LEU A 920 -30.35 27.47 1.14
CA LEU A 920 -31.69 28.05 1.33
C LEU A 920 -32.76 27.28 0.54
N SER A 921 -32.48 26.90 -0.71
CA SER A 921 -33.38 26.06 -1.52
C SER A 921 -33.58 24.67 -0.89
N LEU A 922 -32.51 24.04 -0.37
CA LEU A 922 -32.64 22.77 0.35
C LEU A 922 -33.52 22.89 1.61
N ARG A 923 -33.41 24.02 2.34
CA ARG A 923 -34.27 24.24 3.52
C ARG A 923 -35.75 24.36 3.16
N LYS A 924 -36.09 25.00 2.02
CA LYS A 924 -37.47 25.00 1.51
C LYS A 924 -37.95 23.58 1.22
N LEU A 925 -37.13 22.80 0.50
CA LEU A 925 -37.44 21.43 0.12
C LEU A 925 -37.73 20.54 1.34
N ILE A 926 -36.83 20.54 2.33
CA ILE A 926 -37.01 19.78 3.57
C ILE A 926 -38.33 20.17 4.26
N GLY A 927 -38.61 21.48 4.41
CA GLY A 927 -39.86 21.96 5.00
C GLY A 927 -41.12 21.48 4.25
N SER A 928 -41.14 21.53 2.92
CA SER A 928 -42.28 21.03 2.13
C SER A 928 -42.45 19.51 2.21
N VAL A 929 -41.40 18.76 2.52
CA VAL A 929 -41.49 17.31 2.79
C VAL A 929 -41.98 17.07 4.22
N ASP A 930 -41.50 17.83 5.20
CA ASP A 930 -41.94 17.76 6.61
C ASP A 930 -43.44 18.07 6.78
N GLU A 931 -44.01 18.95 5.94
CA GLU A 931 -45.45 19.23 5.90
C GLU A 931 -46.30 18.04 5.39
N ILE A 932 -45.74 17.20 4.49
CA ILE A 932 -46.43 16.07 3.86
C ILE A 932 -46.18 14.75 4.61
N LEU A 933 -45.01 14.61 5.27
CA LEU A 933 -44.59 13.42 6.02
C LEU A 933 -45.64 12.88 7.02
N PRO A 934 -46.44 13.69 7.74
CA PRO A 934 -47.50 13.21 8.63
C PRO A 934 -48.67 12.51 7.92
N VAL A 935 -48.84 12.73 6.61
CA VAL A 935 -49.92 12.16 5.77
C VAL A 935 -49.49 10.86 5.07
N LEU A 936 -48.18 10.66 4.86
CA LEU A 936 -47.63 9.50 4.14
C LEU A 936 -47.63 8.19 4.97
N PRO A 937 -47.55 7.00 4.34
CA PRO A 937 -47.58 5.73 5.06
C PRO A 937 -46.37 5.58 6.00
N ALA A 938 -46.58 5.02 7.19
CA ALA A 938 -45.53 4.95 8.22
C ALA A 938 -44.25 4.22 7.78
N ALA A 939 -44.36 3.23 6.89
CA ALA A 939 -43.21 2.52 6.31
C ALA A 939 -42.32 3.43 5.46
N SER A 940 -42.91 4.32 4.65
CA SER A 940 -42.19 5.23 3.75
C SER A 940 -41.53 6.40 4.50
N ARG A 941 -42.02 6.75 5.70
CA ARG A 941 -41.47 7.88 6.49
C ARG A 941 -40.01 7.66 6.87
N THR A 942 -39.64 6.46 7.31
CA THR A 942 -38.26 6.14 7.71
C THR A 942 -37.27 6.23 6.55
N GLU A 943 -37.72 5.91 5.33
CA GLU A 943 -36.93 6.05 4.10
C GLU A 943 -36.75 7.52 3.72
N ILE A 944 -37.85 8.29 3.68
CA ILE A 944 -37.85 9.74 3.37
C ILE A 944 -37.01 10.52 4.39
N GLU A 945 -37.15 10.24 5.69
CA GLU A 945 -36.31 10.80 6.75
C GLU A 945 -34.82 10.44 6.56
N GLY A 946 -34.53 9.24 6.05
CA GLY A 946 -33.17 8.81 5.73
C GLY A 946 -32.55 9.68 4.63
N THR A 947 -33.30 9.92 3.56
CA THR A 947 -32.86 10.78 2.44
C THR A 947 -32.79 12.26 2.84
N GLN A 948 -33.68 12.76 3.71
CA GLN A 948 -33.53 14.09 4.32
C GLN A 948 -32.24 14.21 5.14
N LYS A 949 -31.86 13.17 5.90
CA LYS A 949 -30.60 13.14 6.68
C LYS A 949 -29.37 13.07 5.76
N LEU A 950 -29.47 12.37 4.63
CA LEU A 950 -28.46 12.35 3.56
C LEU A 950 -28.22 13.76 3.00
N LEU A 951 -29.26 14.45 2.52
CA LEU A 951 -29.13 15.80 1.95
C LEU A 951 -28.52 16.83 2.92
N ASN A 952 -28.80 16.73 4.21
CA ASN A 952 -28.16 17.59 5.23
C ASN A 952 -26.66 17.31 5.37
N LYS A 953 -26.24 16.03 5.27
CA LYS A 953 -24.82 15.65 5.21
C LYS A 953 -24.16 16.17 3.94
N ASP A 954 -24.81 16.08 2.79
CA ASP A 954 -24.21 16.45 1.50
C ASP A 954 -24.08 17.96 1.31
N LEU A 955 -25.02 18.75 1.87
CA LEU A 955 -24.83 20.20 2.05
C LEU A 955 -23.64 20.50 2.97
N GLY A 956 -23.42 19.70 4.02
CA GLY A 956 -22.23 19.78 4.87
C GLY A 956 -20.94 19.50 4.10
N GLU A 957 -20.94 18.51 3.21
CA GLU A 957 -19.79 18.22 2.34
C GLU A 957 -19.55 19.36 1.33
N LEU A 958 -20.60 19.90 0.71
CA LEU A 958 -20.51 21.08 -0.18
C LEU A 958 -19.89 22.29 0.54
N ILE A 959 -20.31 22.57 1.78
CA ILE A 959 -19.73 23.65 2.60
C ILE A 959 -18.25 23.38 2.93
N ASN A 960 -17.85 22.13 3.14
CA ASN A 960 -16.45 21.78 3.37
C ASN A 960 -15.60 21.94 2.10
N LYS A 961 -16.10 21.48 0.93
CA LYS A 961 -15.41 21.69 -0.36
C LYS A 961 -15.31 23.18 -0.73
N MET A 962 -16.33 23.97 -0.42
CA MET A 962 -16.30 25.44 -0.55
C MET A 962 -15.18 26.06 0.29
N ARG A 963 -15.03 25.67 1.56
CA ARG A 963 -13.94 26.15 2.42
C ARG A 963 -12.57 25.76 1.87
N MET A 964 -12.40 24.53 1.39
CA MET A 964 -11.16 24.11 0.72
C MET A 964 -10.86 24.96 -0.52
N ALA A 965 -11.86 25.28 -1.35
CA ALA A 965 -11.70 26.12 -2.53
C ALA A 965 -11.38 27.59 -2.18
N GLN A 966 -11.83 28.10 -1.03
CA GLN A 966 -11.44 29.40 -0.51
C GLN A 966 -9.99 29.41 0.02
N GLN A 967 -9.62 28.40 0.81
CA GLN A 967 -8.28 28.28 1.39
C GLN A 967 -7.19 28.08 0.33
N ASN A 968 -7.47 27.30 -0.71
CA ASN A 968 -6.49 26.94 -1.75
C ASN A 968 -6.56 27.85 -3.00
N ALA A 969 -7.32 28.96 -2.95
CA ALA A 969 -7.63 29.78 -4.11
C ALA A 969 -6.41 30.32 -4.88
N VAL A 970 -5.31 30.60 -4.16
CA VAL A 970 -4.04 31.12 -4.69
C VAL A 970 -2.98 30.03 -4.97
N THR A 971 -3.35 28.75 -4.84
CA THR A 971 -2.45 27.60 -5.04
C THR A 971 -2.69 26.92 -6.39
N SER A 972 -1.77 26.04 -6.81
CA SER A 972 -1.96 25.15 -7.96
C SER A 972 -3.18 24.20 -7.81
N LEU A 973 -3.71 24.01 -6.60
CA LEU A 973 -4.88 23.17 -6.33
C LEU A 973 -6.22 23.91 -6.52
N SER A 974 -6.22 25.20 -6.85
CA SER A 974 -7.41 26.07 -6.94
C SER A 974 -8.51 25.47 -7.85
N GLU A 975 -8.18 25.02 -9.06
CA GLU A 975 -9.15 24.41 -9.99
C GLU A 975 -9.64 23.03 -9.54
N GLU A 976 -8.79 22.22 -8.91
CA GLU A 976 -9.20 20.92 -8.38
C GLU A 976 -10.17 21.10 -7.20
N CYS A 977 -9.94 22.08 -6.31
CA CYS A 977 -10.89 22.40 -5.25
C CYS A 977 -12.24 22.91 -5.79
N LYS A 978 -12.25 23.71 -6.86
CA LYS A 978 -13.48 24.12 -7.57
C LYS A 978 -14.19 22.90 -8.18
N ARG A 979 -13.45 21.98 -8.82
CA ARG A 979 -14.00 20.74 -9.39
C ARG A 979 -14.66 19.87 -8.31
N GLN A 980 -14.03 19.73 -7.14
CA GLN A 980 -14.61 18.99 -6.01
C GLN A 980 -15.84 19.68 -5.40
N MET A 981 -15.89 21.02 -5.34
CA MET A 981 -17.09 21.77 -4.96
C MET A 981 -18.24 21.52 -5.95
N LEU A 982 -17.95 21.50 -7.26
CA LEU A 982 -18.94 21.13 -8.27
C LEU A 982 -19.45 19.70 -8.11
N THR A 983 -18.56 18.73 -7.89
CA THR A 983 -18.95 17.33 -7.65
C THR A 983 -19.89 17.21 -6.45
N ALA A 984 -19.58 17.83 -5.31
CA ALA A 984 -20.45 17.80 -4.14
C ALA A 984 -21.82 18.46 -4.39
N SER A 985 -21.86 19.57 -5.15
CA SER A 985 -23.12 20.22 -5.52
C SER A 985 -23.98 19.36 -6.46
N HIS A 986 -23.36 18.56 -7.32
CA HIS A 986 -24.05 17.64 -8.22
C HIS A 986 -24.66 16.46 -7.46
N THR A 987 -23.93 15.85 -6.51
CA THR A 987 -24.47 14.79 -5.64
C THR A 987 -25.73 15.27 -4.91
N LEU A 988 -25.69 16.46 -4.31
CA LEU A 988 -26.83 17.06 -3.61
C LEU A 988 -28.08 17.23 -4.52
N ALA A 989 -27.88 17.51 -5.82
CA ALA A 989 -28.98 17.61 -6.78
C ALA A 989 -29.54 16.23 -7.19
N VAL A 990 -28.68 15.21 -7.30
CA VAL A 990 -29.10 13.82 -7.57
C VAL A 990 -29.91 13.27 -6.39
N ASP A 991 -29.43 13.43 -5.16
CA ASP A 991 -30.14 12.92 -3.98
C ASP A 991 -31.43 13.71 -3.68
N ALA A 992 -31.54 14.97 -4.17
CA ALA A 992 -32.79 15.72 -4.13
C ALA A 992 -33.84 15.17 -5.11
N LYS A 993 -33.41 14.61 -6.26
CA LYS A 993 -34.27 13.82 -7.14
C LYS A 993 -34.65 12.48 -6.47
N ASN A 994 -33.70 11.79 -5.83
CA ASN A 994 -33.98 10.55 -5.10
C ASN A 994 -35.04 10.77 -3.98
N LEU A 995 -35.01 11.92 -3.30
CA LEU A 995 -36.03 12.31 -2.32
C LEU A 995 -37.41 12.52 -2.98
N LEU A 996 -37.47 13.17 -4.15
CA LEU A 996 -38.70 13.37 -4.92
C LEU A 996 -39.32 12.04 -5.34
N ASP A 997 -38.51 11.15 -5.94
CA ASP A 997 -38.96 9.85 -6.45
C ASP A 997 -39.44 8.94 -5.28
N ALA A 998 -38.85 9.05 -4.08
CA ALA A 998 -39.32 8.37 -2.87
C ALA A 998 -40.63 8.95 -2.32
N VAL A 999 -40.74 10.28 -2.26
CA VAL A 999 -41.97 10.99 -1.85
C VAL A 999 -43.12 10.67 -2.80
N ASP A 1000 -42.88 10.61 -4.10
CA ASP A 1000 -43.91 10.30 -5.10
C ASP A 1000 -44.37 8.83 -5.02
N GLN A 1001 -43.45 7.89 -4.82
CA GLN A 1001 -43.83 6.50 -4.52
C GLN A 1001 -44.68 6.39 -3.25
N ALA A 1002 -44.39 7.17 -2.21
CA ALA A 1002 -45.20 7.23 -1.00
C ALA A 1002 -46.59 7.87 -1.24
N LYS A 1003 -46.68 8.96 -2.03
CA LYS A 1003 -47.96 9.57 -2.46
C LYS A 1003 -48.83 8.55 -3.20
N ILE A 1004 -48.23 7.78 -4.14
CA ILE A 1004 -48.91 6.73 -4.91
C ILE A 1004 -49.43 5.62 -3.98
N GLN A 1005 -48.60 5.10 -3.08
CA GLN A 1005 -49.00 4.06 -2.12
C GLN A 1005 -50.13 4.49 -1.18
N ALA A 1006 -50.25 5.80 -0.90
CA ALA A 1006 -51.31 6.38 -0.08
C ALA A 1006 -52.61 6.73 -0.86
N ASN A 1007 -52.65 6.51 -2.18
CA ASN A 1007 -53.71 7.00 -3.08
C ASN A 1007 -53.93 8.53 -3.03
N LEU A 1008 -52.88 9.32 -2.74
CA LEU A 1008 -52.93 10.78 -2.64
C LEU A 1008 -52.72 11.50 -3.99
N VAL A 1009 -52.70 10.75 -5.09
CA VAL A 1009 -52.30 11.23 -6.42
C VAL A 1009 -53.52 11.42 -7.33
N LYS A 1010 -53.64 12.60 -7.93
CA LYS A 1010 -54.39 12.77 -9.18
C LYS A 1010 -53.51 12.30 -10.33
N LEU A 1011 -53.96 11.26 -11.04
CA LEU A 1011 -53.39 10.92 -12.34
C LEU A 1011 -53.79 12.00 -13.35
N SER A 1012 -52.86 12.41 -14.20
CA SER A 1012 -53.17 13.30 -15.32
C SER A 1012 -54.08 12.57 -16.32
N LEU A 1013 -55.29 13.08 -16.54
CA LEU A 1013 -56.09 12.72 -17.71
C LEU A 1013 -55.48 13.41 -18.94
N GLU A 1014 -55.33 12.64 -20.02
CA GLU A 1014 -54.90 13.12 -21.35
C GLU A 1014 -56.03 13.87 -22.07
#